data_AF-A0AAD9D820-F1
#
_entry.id   AF-A0AAD9D820-F1
#
_cell.length_a   1.000
_cell.length_b   1.000
_cell.length_c   1.000
_cell.angle_alpha   90.00
_cell.angle_beta   90.00
_cell.angle_gamma   90.00
#
_symmetry.space_group_name_H-M   'P 1'
#
loop_
_entity.id
_entity.type
_entity.pdbx_description
1 polymer ?
#
loop_
_entity_poly.entity_id
_entity_poly.type
_entity_poly.pdbx_seq_one_letter_code
_entity_poly.pdbx_strand_id
1 'polypeptide(L)'
;MLNTTTAVLLATSWAPLLSGLLHQCLNADDPSCNGGVAAFSAMLRHQSKLEAQDNQNDALPFAHIQLLDKDSAFVHMHPLGLSVNRLILNGLMGLDVFASSPSILLQNNLDSGVSSQDISYLQTHDMPLLISNVGVPPSNSWHPYTKAVHFDAETRLAILSLSMSTEALNVPAAMGGLRYVRKVNEENGCVQPSSSYHTLLSDYFSHSNVTTTRAEETDSSNCWLPIVYHSDKGDQFASFLTAMLALPRHHRPAMIIDTAGSLKEYEEPTLVDGIWVASPRLNSRTFFQHKLEMSYDAVFGLQLDYVEFTSAALSPLPDEMKDETYRSEILALKRAADEALRNNPVIGYSDEMPFARDSTSYRPCKSGECPIGNLFTDAARWYTKADVAFITSGGVRGPGWAAGDVHVSDLYEALPFTNNLCTGRMNGVHLFQLLNYSMSVATFEGEDTDDGGKLLQSSGLRVTYNTELNPSNIISIEVMDKESGQFKPIDRLQIYEFATDSYLCDGYKPFPSLLGSDDLVVEGEQPGTIIEGVLFQEMAADFLNATTSIDAPYITATQNRLVNDTTATEVLNLIQSEDSCAPGEYWESDVQTCMHCPVNFDVTFSKKLIEFEATDQERVESITLTNNEDFYVAIIPKKLPDWLVLDSVESVYAGSNIPTILGAGESLQFSMSIISSELEEGTVYVTIAFGVLDGGDYHGCVGSDAGFDITMRVLPTEQLNQLGSIRAAGFTLFGIIAITSISFAVFVICHRQQQVVKALQPIFLLCICGGVLVLGSSIIPLSIDDELASQRGCDISCMALPWLICLGFSVAISALFAKLWRINKLFTASRSCRRVQVRVQDVAMPLVVLLVANITILICWTLIDPLVYKRFEMMPWSTYGRCVGSSNASNILLIIVGVLNAVVLLLALVQAWKARNISDEFSETKIVGSALYGWLQLLIVGVPVLFLISDDNTTARYFVLVALIFLVSMSMLLIIFVPLFIQIRRAQVKQKVQVVSHQMESQSQQIGSRSSAPTRKVFQTSGINGKKDFNSAPEVPYPFWDMPQGSGGQGQETQESSANGAADVAAALPV
;
A
#
# COMPACT_ATOMS: atom_id res chain seq x y z
N MET A 1 -46.24 -47.73 32.92
CA MET A 1 -46.31 -46.63 33.90
C MET A 1 -45.15 -45.72 33.53
N LEU A 2 -45.24 -44.47 33.08
CA LEU A 2 -46.30 -43.55 32.68
C LEU A 2 -45.90 -43.03 31.27
N ASN A 3 -46.79 -43.09 30.28
CA ASN A 3 -46.65 -42.41 28.98
C ASN A 3 -47.03 -40.93 29.17
N THR A 4 -46.31 -40.20 30.02
CA THR A 4 -46.56 -38.77 30.23
C THR A 4 -45.60 -37.99 29.36
N THR A 5 -46.10 -37.48 28.22
CA THR A 5 -45.42 -36.44 27.47
C THR A 5 -45.42 -35.17 28.32
N THR A 6 -44.24 -34.59 28.54
CA THR A 6 -44.10 -33.33 29.27
C THR A 6 -43.70 -32.26 28.27
N ALA A 7 -44.50 -31.20 28.15
CA ALA A 7 -44.19 -30.05 27.31
C ALA A 7 -43.33 -29.05 28.09
N VAL A 8 -42.29 -28.53 27.43
CA VAL A 8 -41.32 -27.60 27.99
C VAL A 8 -41.10 -26.47 26.99
N LEU A 9 -40.94 -25.24 27.48
CA LEU A 9 -40.53 -24.10 26.67
C LEU A 9 -39.04 -23.81 26.89
N LEU A 10 -38.27 -23.84 25.82
CA LEU A 10 -36.87 -23.44 25.84
C LEU A 10 -36.70 -22.18 25.03
N ALA A 11 -36.17 -21.13 25.64
CA ALA A 11 -36.11 -19.84 24.98
C ALA A 11 -34.74 -19.19 25.11
N THR A 12 -34.30 -18.57 24.01
CA THR A 12 -33.02 -17.88 23.93
C THR A 12 -33.14 -16.48 23.40
N SER A 13 -32.40 -15.59 24.05
CA SER A 13 -32.38 -14.17 23.72
C SER A 13 -30.96 -13.64 23.77
N TRP A 14 -30.68 -12.70 22.87
CA TRP A 14 -29.51 -11.82 22.92
C TRP A 14 -29.98 -10.39 23.17
N ALA A 15 -30.78 -10.17 24.22
CA ALA A 15 -31.31 -8.85 24.55
C ALA A 15 -30.35 -8.10 25.48
N PRO A 16 -30.13 -6.78 25.30
CA PRO A 16 -29.46 -5.98 26.31
C PRO A 16 -30.34 -5.92 27.57
N LEU A 17 -29.71 -5.71 28.74
CA LEU A 17 -30.41 -5.50 30.02
C LEU A 17 -31.56 -4.51 29.89
N LEU A 18 -31.33 -3.45 29.10
CA LEU A 18 -32.29 -2.43 28.72
C LEU A 18 -32.04 -2.06 27.26
N SER A 19 -33.09 -1.78 26.49
CA SER A 19 -32.97 -1.13 25.19
C SER A 19 -33.55 0.30 25.25
N GLY A 20 -32.78 1.29 24.81
CA GLY A 20 -33.23 2.69 24.75
C GLY A 20 -32.88 3.55 25.98
N LEU A 21 -33.41 4.78 25.98
CA LEU A 21 -33.11 5.84 26.96
C LEU A 21 -34.07 5.75 28.15
N LEU A 22 -33.68 4.98 29.17
CA LEU A 22 -34.52 4.71 30.35
C LEU A 22 -34.99 5.97 31.10
N HIS A 23 -34.24 7.07 30.98
CA HIS A 23 -34.61 8.36 31.57
C HIS A 23 -35.82 9.03 30.89
N GLN A 24 -36.13 8.65 29.65
CA GLN A 24 -37.27 9.19 28.91
C GLN A 24 -38.57 8.44 29.20
N CYS A 25 -38.46 7.21 29.71
CA CYS A 25 -39.57 6.37 30.13
C CYS A 25 -40.35 7.05 31.26
N LEU A 26 -41.63 7.41 31.08
CA LEU A 26 -42.44 8.00 32.15
C LEU A 26 -42.88 6.95 33.19
N ASN A 27 -43.35 5.80 32.73
CA ASN A 27 -43.79 4.65 33.54
C ASN A 27 -43.62 3.32 32.77
N ALA A 28 -43.76 2.17 33.43
CA ALA A 28 -43.49 0.86 32.80
C ALA A 28 -44.39 0.49 31.61
N ASP A 29 -45.50 1.22 31.41
CA ASP A 29 -46.42 1.01 30.30
C ASP A 29 -46.07 1.87 29.06
N ASP A 30 -45.18 2.85 29.19
CA ASP A 30 -44.78 3.75 28.12
C ASP A 30 -44.03 2.99 26.99
N PRO A 31 -44.42 3.15 25.71
CA PRO A 31 -43.81 2.46 24.58
C PRO A 31 -42.33 2.77 24.37
N SER A 32 -41.80 3.85 24.97
CA SER A 32 -40.37 4.15 24.97
C SER A 32 -39.54 3.26 25.89
N CYS A 33 -40.18 2.57 26.86
CA CYS A 33 -39.52 1.68 27.80
C CYS A 33 -39.32 0.30 27.17
N ASN A 34 -38.25 0.14 26.36
CA ASN A 34 -37.93 -1.19 25.84
C ASN A 34 -37.21 -2.00 26.93
N GLY A 35 -37.97 -2.88 27.57
CA GLY A 35 -37.53 -3.65 28.72
C GLY A 35 -36.53 -4.76 28.46
N GLY A 36 -35.91 -4.84 27.28
CA GLY A 36 -34.83 -5.80 26.98
C GLY A 36 -35.10 -7.21 27.50
N VAL A 37 -34.27 -7.66 28.46
CA VAL A 37 -34.38 -8.96 29.14
C VAL A 37 -35.67 -9.10 29.98
N ALA A 38 -36.11 -8.04 30.65
CA ALA A 38 -37.37 -8.02 31.41
C ALA A 38 -38.59 -8.24 30.50
N ALA A 39 -38.58 -7.61 29.31
CA ALA A 39 -39.67 -7.76 28.34
C ALA A 39 -39.78 -9.20 27.83
N PHE A 40 -38.63 -9.84 27.58
CA PHE A 40 -38.58 -11.23 27.15
C PHE A 40 -39.02 -12.19 28.25
N SER A 41 -38.57 -11.97 29.48
CA SER A 41 -38.97 -12.78 30.64
C SER A 41 -40.48 -12.70 30.87
N ALA A 42 -41.07 -11.50 30.75
CA ALA A 42 -42.51 -11.27 30.87
C ALA A 42 -43.32 -12.02 29.80
N MET A 43 -42.84 -12.00 28.56
CA MET A 43 -43.45 -12.74 27.47
C MET A 43 -43.36 -14.25 27.68
N LEU A 44 -42.22 -14.81 28.12
CA LEU A 44 -42.11 -16.24 28.40
C LEU A 44 -43.08 -16.68 29.49
N ARG A 45 -43.22 -15.88 30.56
CA ARG A 45 -44.23 -16.11 31.61
C ARG A 45 -45.64 -16.06 31.05
N HIS A 46 -45.92 -15.17 30.11
CA HIS A 46 -47.22 -15.08 29.45
C HIS A 46 -47.49 -16.29 28.54
N GLN A 47 -46.53 -16.67 27.70
CA GLN A 47 -46.65 -17.83 26.79
C GLN A 47 -46.77 -19.15 27.56
N SER A 48 -45.97 -19.33 28.61
CA SER A 48 -46.07 -20.48 29.53
C SER A 48 -47.48 -20.63 30.12
N LYS A 49 -48.15 -19.51 30.47
CA LYS A 49 -49.53 -19.52 30.97
C LYS A 49 -50.57 -19.79 29.87
N LEU A 50 -50.41 -19.20 28.68
CA LEU A 50 -51.32 -19.41 27.56
C LEU A 50 -51.33 -20.88 27.13
N GLU A 51 -50.15 -21.48 26.99
CA GLU A 51 -49.99 -22.87 26.57
C GLU A 51 -50.47 -23.86 27.65
N ALA A 52 -50.43 -23.47 28.93
CA ALA A 52 -50.97 -24.27 30.03
C ALA A 52 -52.51 -24.24 30.10
N GLN A 53 -53.16 -23.18 29.61
CA GLN A 53 -54.62 -23.04 29.64
C GLN A 53 -55.35 -24.12 28.81
N ASP A 54 -54.69 -24.72 27.82
CA ASP A 54 -55.24 -25.87 27.07
C ASP A 54 -55.24 -27.19 27.86
N ASN A 55 -54.51 -27.28 28.99
CA ASN A 55 -54.27 -28.53 29.74
C ASN A 55 -54.68 -28.51 31.24
N GLN A 56 -55.46 -27.53 31.71
CA GLN A 56 -56.07 -27.51 33.06
C GLN A 56 -55.11 -27.61 34.28
N ASN A 57 -53.84 -27.24 34.16
CA ASN A 57 -52.88 -27.20 35.28
C ASN A 57 -51.90 -26.02 35.18
N ASP A 58 -51.05 -25.89 36.21
CA ASP A 58 -50.00 -24.87 36.42
C ASP A 58 -49.19 -24.55 35.14
N ALA A 59 -48.64 -23.33 35.10
CA ALA A 59 -47.86 -22.79 33.97
C ALA A 59 -46.80 -23.79 33.46
N LEU A 60 -46.59 -23.87 32.14
CA LEU A 60 -45.61 -24.81 31.58
C LEU A 60 -44.19 -24.49 32.08
N PRO A 61 -43.38 -25.51 32.42
CA PRO A 61 -41.99 -25.31 32.81
C PRO A 61 -41.20 -24.70 31.64
N PHE A 62 -40.38 -23.70 31.94
CA PHE A 62 -39.58 -23.02 30.92
C PHE A 62 -38.15 -22.74 31.36
N ALA A 63 -37.21 -22.84 30.42
CA ALA A 63 -35.81 -22.48 30.62
C ALA A 63 -35.48 -21.24 29.77
N HIS A 64 -35.04 -20.18 30.43
CA HIS A 64 -34.59 -18.95 29.79
C HIS A 64 -33.06 -18.86 29.86
N ILE A 65 -32.41 -18.98 28.71
CA ILE A 65 -30.96 -18.80 28.60
C ILE A 65 -30.66 -17.46 27.93
N GLN A 66 -30.20 -16.50 28.73
CA GLN A 66 -29.74 -15.21 28.24
C GLN A 66 -28.27 -15.28 27.82
N LEU A 67 -27.97 -14.86 26.59
CA LEU A 67 -26.60 -14.73 26.10
C LEU A 67 -26.03 -13.37 26.55
N LEU A 68 -24.94 -13.40 27.31
CA LEU A 68 -24.23 -12.19 27.74
C LEU A 68 -23.22 -11.75 26.69
N ASP A 69 -23.39 -10.52 26.21
CA ASP A 69 -22.44 -9.86 25.32
C ASP A 69 -21.40 -9.09 26.13
N LYS A 70 -20.12 -9.32 25.81
CA LYS A 70 -19.02 -8.50 26.34
C LYS A 70 -19.11 -7.05 25.84
N ASP A 71 -19.65 -6.83 24.64
CA ASP A 71 -19.71 -5.54 23.95
C ASP A 71 -21.00 -4.77 24.27
N SER A 72 -21.83 -5.26 25.21
CA SER A 72 -23.06 -4.57 25.58
C SER A 72 -22.72 -3.22 26.22
N ALA A 73 -23.38 -2.15 25.77
CA ALA A 73 -23.15 -0.79 26.25
C ALA A 73 -23.19 -0.69 27.79
N PHE A 74 -24.10 -1.42 28.44
CA PHE A 74 -24.24 -1.44 29.89
C PHE A 74 -23.06 -2.07 30.64
N VAL A 75 -22.35 -3.04 30.02
CA VAL A 75 -21.14 -3.67 30.59
C VAL A 75 -19.97 -2.66 30.64
N HIS A 76 -19.89 -1.77 29.66
CA HIS A 76 -18.80 -0.80 29.53
C HIS A 76 -19.06 0.54 30.25
N MET A 77 -20.33 0.89 30.49
CA MET A 77 -20.69 2.20 31.06
C MET A 77 -20.57 2.28 32.58
N HIS A 78 -20.60 1.16 33.31
CA HIS A 78 -20.61 1.19 34.77
C HIS A 78 -19.20 0.96 35.35
N PRO A 79 -18.69 1.80 36.27
CA PRO A 79 -17.33 1.67 36.83
C PRO A 79 -17.11 0.38 37.66
N LEU A 80 -18.19 -0.24 38.15
CA LEU A 80 -18.18 -1.57 38.79
C LEU A 80 -18.39 -2.74 37.80
N GLY A 81 -18.50 -2.47 36.49
CA GLY A 81 -18.58 -3.46 35.42
C GLY A 81 -19.66 -4.55 35.60
N LEU A 82 -19.30 -5.78 35.21
CA LEU A 82 -20.17 -6.97 35.26
C LEU A 82 -20.68 -7.33 36.67
N SER A 83 -20.05 -6.83 37.74
CA SER A 83 -20.49 -7.06 39.12
C SER A 83 -21.87 -6.44 39.40
N VAL A 84 -22.18 -5.30 38.76
CA VAL A 84 -23.50 -4.66 38.86
C VAL A 84 -24.53 -5.37 37.99
N ASN A 85 -24.14 -5.87 36.83
CA ASN A 85 -25.01 -6.70 35.99
C ASN A 85 -25.44 -7.96 36.70
N ARG A 86 -24.55 -8.59 37.49
CA ARG A 86 -24.88 -9.72 38.37
C ARG A 86 -25.97 -9.35 39.38
N LEU A 87 -25.83 -8.21 40.06
CA LEU A 87 -26.84 -7.74 41.01
C LEU A 87 -28.19 -7.48 40.35
N ILE A 88 -28.18 -7.00 39.10
CA ILE A 88 -29.42 -6.71 38.36
C ILE A 88 -30.04 -8.00 37.82
N LEU A 89 -29.29 -8.85 37.14
CA LEU A 89 -29.81 -10.04 36.46
C LEU A 89 -30.31 -11.10 37.44
N ASN A 90 -29.58 -11.35 38.54
CA ASN A 90 -30.05 -12.27 39.58
C ASN A 90 -30.93 -11.55 40.60
N GLY A 91 -30.42 -10.47 41.19
CA GLY A 91 -31.09 -9.80 42.31
C GLY A 91 -32.37 -9.04 41.94
N LEU A 92 -32.50 -8.53 40.71
CA LEU A 92 -33.72 -7.84 40.25
C LEU A 92 -34.57 -8.70 39.29
N MET A 93 -33.94 -9.45 38.36
CA MET A 93 -34.68 -10.19 37.31
C MET A 93 -34.85 -11.69 37.60
N GLY A 94 -34.23 -12.23 38.67
CA GLY A 94 -34.41 -13.63 39.07
C GLY A 94 -33.97 -14.67 38.05
N LEU A 95 -32.98 -14.35 37.21
CA LEU A 95 -32.47 -15.27 36.20
C LEU A 95 -31.41 -16.19 36.80
N ASP A 96 -31.67 -17.50 36.69
CA ASP A 96 -30.86 -18.54 37.30
C ASP A 96 -29.64 -18.92 36.45
N VAL A 97 -29.64 -18.71 35.12
CA VAL A 97 -28.54 -19.16 34.25
C VAL A 97 -28.27 -18.22 33.08
N PHE A 98 -26.99 -18.04 32.75
CA PHE A 98 -26.54 -17.22 31.62
C PHE A 98 -25.51 -17.96 30.80
N ALA A 99 -25.53 -17.78 29.48
CA ALA A 99 -24.49 -18.28 28.59
C ALA A 99 -23.54 -17.16 28.18
N SER A 100 -22.24 -17.43 28.11
CA SER A 100 -21.27 -16.45 27.60
C SER A 100 -20.02 -17.09 26.99
N SER A 101 -19.28 -16.28 26.25
CA SER A 101 -17.98 -16.63 25.72
C SER A 101 -16.91 -16.68 26.81
N PRO A 102 -15.91 -17.57 26.74
CA PRO A 102 -14.74 -17.56 27.63
C PRO A 102 -14.00 -16.24 27.63
N SER A 103 -14.08 -15.47 26.54
CA SER A 103 -13.56 -14.11 26.46
C SER A 103 -14.18 -13.13 27.46
N ILE A 104 -15.27 -13.48 28.14
CA ILE A 104 -15.81 -12.67 29.23
C ILE A 104 -14.96 -12.81 30.51
N LEU A 105 -14.36 -13.97 30.77
CA LEU A 105 -13.55 -14.21 31.98
C LEU A 105 -12.20 -13.51 31.93
N LEU A 106 -11.72 -13.29 30.71
CA LEU A 106 -10.46 -12.64 30.41
C LEU A 106 -10.83 -11.41 29.59
N GLN A 107 -10.93 -10.26 30.23
CA GLN A 107 -11.19 -8.98 29.55
C GLN A 107 -9.99 -8.51 28.69
N ASN A 108 -9.30 -9.45 28.01
CA ASN A 108 -8.68 -9.37 26.69
C ASN A 108 -8.04 -10.73 26.31
N ASN A 109 -8.01 -11.03 25.02
CA ASN A 109 -7.44 -12.26 24.46
C ASN A 109 -5.95 -12.07 24.13
N LEU A 110 -5.13 -12.91 24.76
CA LEU A 110 -3.96 -13.65 24.25
C LEU A 110 -2.64 -13.01 23.78
N ASP A 111 -2.46 -11.71 23.50
CA ASP A 111 -1.16 -11.27 22.90
C ASP A 111 -0.41 -10.07 23.52
N SER A 112 -0.93 -9.33 24.51
CA SER A 112 -0.33 -8.02 24.88
C SER A 112 0.05 -7.79 26.35
N GLY A 113 0.12 -8.81 27.22
CA GLY A 113 0.86 -8.69 28.50
C GLY A 113 0.38 -7.67 29.55
N VAL A 114 -0.76 -6.99 29.39
CA VAL A 114 -1.30 -6.05 30.40
C VAL A 114 -2.40 -6.71 31.25
N SER A 115 -2.44 -6.35 32.54
CA SER A 115 -3.13 -7.04 33.63
C SER A 115 -4.58 -7.42 33.35
N SER A 116 -4.89 -8.70 33.56
CA SER A 116 -6.23 -9.28 33.54
C SER A 116 -7.07 -8.84 34.75
N GLN A 117 -8.27 -8.29 34.53
CA GLN A 117 -9.32 -8.38 35.56
C GLN A 117 -9.95 -9.77 35.47
N ASP A 118 -9.58 -10.65 36.39
CA ASP A 118 -10.21 -11.96 36.55
C ASP A 118 -11.61 -11.79 37.15
N ILE A 119 -12.64 -12.06 36.34
CA ILE A 119 -14.05 -11.99 36.78
C ILE A 119 -14.69 -13.35 37.03
N SER A 120 -13.87 -14.39 37.16
CA SER A 120 -14.32 -15.75 37.44
C SER A 120 -15.11 -15.90 38.76
N TYR A 121 -14.94 -14.95 39.69
CA TYR A 121 -15.70 -14.82 40.93
C TYR A 121 -17.23 -14.59 40.74
N LEU A 122 -17.67 -14.25 39.53
CA LEU A 122 -19.11 -14.15 39.20
C LEU A 122 -19.80 -15.51 39.13
N GLN A 123 -19.04 -16.60 38.90
CA GLN A 123 -19.57 -17.96 38.89
C GLN A 123 -19.84 -18.43 40.32
N THR A 124 -21.11 -18.52 40.70
CA THR A 124 -21.53 -18.96 42.03
C THR A 124 -22.62 -20.01 41.95
N HIS A 125 -22.88 -20.73 43.06
CA HIS A 125 -23.92 -21.76 43.08
C HIS A 125 -25.30 -21.17 42.76
N ASP A 126 -25.56 -19.96 43.26
CA ASP A 126 -26.82 -19.22 43.16
C ASP A 126 -26.98 -18.43 41.85
N MET A 127 -25.94 -18.41 41.00
CA MET A 127 -25.98 -17.78 39.68
C MET A 127 -24.97 -18.46 38.74
N PRO A 128 -25.27 -19.66 38.22
CA PRO A 128 -24.42 -20.34 37.26
C PRO A 128 -24.28 -19.54 35.96
N LEU A 129 -23.10 -18.97 35.73
CA LEU A 129 -22.67 -18.47 34.43
C LEU A 129 -22.03 -19.63 33.65
N LEU A 130 -22.74 -20.11 32.62
CA LEU A 130 -22.32 -21.16 31.70
C LEU A 130 -21.32 -20.62 30.68
N ILE A 131 -20.12 -21.18 30.72
CA ILE A 131 -19.01 -20.90 29.80
C ILE A 131 -18.37 -22.25 29.49
N SER A 132 -18.07 -22.62 28.24
CA SER A 132 -17.32 -23.85 28.00
C SER A 132 -16.28 -23.78 26.90
N ASN A 133 -15.19 -24.54 27.14
CA ASN A 133 -14.21 -25.15 26.23
C ASN A 133 -13.46 -26.31 26.95
N VAL A 134 -14.15 -27.37 27.37
CA VAL A 134 -13.60 -28.38 28.31
C VAL A 134 -12.53 -29.30 27.71
N GLY A 135 -11.28 -29.09 28.16
CA GLY A 135 -10.30 -30.13 28.48
C GLY A 135 -9.49 -29.70 29.71
N VAL A 136 -9.62 -30.42 30.84
CA VAL A 136 -8.91 -30.11 32.09
C VAL A 136 -7.58 -30.87 32.11
N PRO A 137 -6.41 -30.21 31.99
CA PRO A 137 -5.14 -30.85 32.28
C PRO A 137 -4.91 -30.93 33.81
N PRO A 138 -4.23 -31.97 34.32
CA PRO A 138 -4.01 -32.18 35.76
C PRO A 138 -3.17 -31.09 36.44
N SER A 139 -2.61 -30.11 35.70
CA SER A 139 -1.76 -29.05 36.21
C SER A 139 -2.43 -27.67 36.32
N ASN A 140 -3.72 -27.52 35.97
CA ASN A 140 -4.39 -26.21 36.03
C ASN A 140 -5.18 -26.06 37.35
N SER A 141 -4.93 -24.98 38.10
CA SER A 141 -5.46 -24.74 39.45
C SER A 141 -6.95 -24.37 39.51
N TRP A 142 -7.65 -24.34 38.37
CA TRP A 142 -9.07 -23.95 38.23
C TRP A 142 -10.04 -25.09 38.60
N HIS A 143 -9.67 -25.88 39.61
CA HIS A 143 -10.29 -27.16 39.96
C HIS A 143 -11.47 -27.02 40.95
N PRO A 144 -12.43 -26.10 40.72
CA PRO A 144 -13.82 -26.53 40.91
C PRO A 144 -14.83 -25.88 39.95
N TYR A 145 -14.69 -26.02 38.63
CA TYR A 145 -15.79 -25.70 37.70
C TYR A 145 -16.66 -26.91 37.40
N THR A 146 -17.43 -27.33 38.40
CA THR A 146 -18.42 -28.42 38.28
C THR A 146 -19.71 -28.03 37.56
N LYS A 147 -19.74 -27.01 36.68
CA LYS A 147 -20.95 -26.67 35.91
C LYS A 147 -20.67 -26.32 34.44
N ALA A 148 -19.86 -27.13 33.75
CA ALA A 148 -19.84 -27.15 32.27
C ALA A 148 -21.19 -27.56 31.66
N VAL A 149 -22.09 -28.09 32.51
CA VAL A 149 -23.47 -28.43 32.21
C VAL A 149 -24.35 -27.85 33.31
N HIS A 150 -25.41 -27.16 32.94
CA HIS A 150 -26.47 -26.74 33.86
C HIS A 150 -27.62 -27.73 33.79
N PHE A 151 -28.00 -28.30 34.93
CA PHE A 151 -29.12 -29.22 35.05
C PHE A 151 -30.33 -28.45 35.59
N ASP A 152 -31.27 -28.13 34.70
CA ASP A 152 -32.46 -27.37 35.03
C ASP A 152 -33.55 -28.30 35.59
N ALA A 153 -33.73 -28.29 36.92
CA ALA A 153 -34.59 -29.23 37.61
C ALA A 153 -36.08 -29.13 37.20
N GLU A 154 -36.51 -27.97 36.72
CA GLU A 154 -37.90 -27.71 36.32
C GLU A 154 -38.19 -28.31 34.94
N THR A 155 -37.29 -28.11 33.99
CA THR A 155 -37.44 -28.56 32.60
C THR A 155 -36.83 -29.93 32.30
N ARG A 156 -35.97 -30.45 33.18
CA ARG A 156 -35.17 -31.69 32.98
C ARG A 156 -34.21 -31.63 31.79
N LEU A 157 -33.82 -30.42 31.40
CA LEU A 157 -32.83 -30.17 30.37
C LEU A 157 -31.43 -30.09 30.98
N ALA A 158 -30.45 -30.72 30.33
CA ALA A 158 -29.04 -30.55 30.61
C ALA A 158 -28.44 -29.61 29.56
N ILE A 159 -28.23 -28.36 29.93
CA ILE A 159 -27.82 -27.28 29.04
C ILE A 159 -26.30 -27.18 29.02
N LEU A 160 -25.72 -27.26 27.82
CA LEU A 160 -24.31 -27.02 27.55
C LEU A 160 -24.17 -25.79 26.65
N SER A 161 -23.19 -24.93 26.91
CA SER A 161 -22.89 -23.77 26.07
C SER A 161 -21.44 -23.79 25.60
N LEU A 162 -21.21 -23.81 24.29
CA LEU A 162 -19.90 -23.80 23.63
C LEU A 162 -19.67 -22.42 22.98
N SER A 163 -18.56 -21.77 23.29
CA SER A 163 -18.22 -20.48 22.70
C SER A 163 -16.71 -20.26 22.67
N MET A 164 -16.19 -19.75 21.54
CA MET A 164 -14.81 -19.30 21.29
C MET A 164 -13.67 -20.04 22.05
N SER A 165 -13.09 -21.05 21.41
CA SER A 165 -11.63 -21.16 21.25
C SER A 165 -11.37 -21.82 19.89
N THR A 166 -10.29 -21.44 19.22
CA THR A 166 -9.78 -22.03 17.97
C THR A 166 -10.20 -23.49 17.80
N GLU A 167 -10.83 -23.84 16.67
CA GLU A 167 -11.49 -25.12 16.27
C GLU A 167 -11.12 -26.44 17.00
N ALA A 168 -9.89 -26.58 17.50
CA ALA A 168 -9.37 -27.78 18.14
C ALA A 168 -10.09 -28.23 19.44
N LEU A 169 -10.81 -27.35 20.15
CA LEU A 169 -11.33 -27.65 21.50
C LEU A 169 -12.85 -27.85 21.60
N ASN A 170 -13.67 -27.35 20.65
CA ASN A 170 -15.14 -27.41 20.75
C ASN A 170 -15.68 -28.85 20.70
N VAL A 171 -15.14 -29.70 19.82
CA VAL A 171 -15.58 -31.11 19.70
C VAL A 171 -15.18 -31.94 20.94
N PRO A 172 -13.91 -31.90 21.42
CA PRO A 172 -13.54 -32.54 22.69
C PRO A 172 -14.38 -32.06 23.88
N ALA A 173 -14.65 -30.76 23.97
CA ALA A 173 -15.44 -30.15 25.04
C ALA A 173 -16.88 -30.67 25.07
N ALA A 174 -17.55 -30.65 23.92
CA ALA A 174 -18.90 -31.18 23.78
C ALA A 174 -18.96 -32.66 24.15
N MET A 175 -17.98 -33.47 23.71
CA MET A 175 -17.90 -34.87 24.08
C MET A 175 -17.72 -35.07 25.59
N GLY A 176 -16.91 -34.25 26.25
CA GLY A 176 -16.72 -34.31 27.71
C GLY A 176 -18.02 -34.04 28.46
N GLY A 177 -18.74 -32.98 28.10
CA GLY A 177 -20.03 -32.63 28.71
C GLY A 177 -21.11 -33.68 28.45
N LEU A 178 -21.22 -34.18 27.22
CA LEU A 178 -22.17 -35.25 26.86
C LEU A 178 -21.89 -36.55 27.63
N ARG A 179 -20.61 -36.91 27.82
CA ARG A 179 -20.23 -38.06 28.66
C ARG A 179 -20.58 -37.85 30.12
N TYR A 180 -20.47 -36.62 30.63
CA TYR A 180 -20.86 -36.30 32.01
C TYR A 180 -22.38 -36.44 32.20
N VAL A 181 -23.19 -35.86 31.31
CA VAL A 181 -24.66 -36.03 31.32
C VAL A 181 -25.03 -37.52 31.24
N ARG A 182 -24.36 -38.27 30.37
CA ARG A 182 -24.57 -39.71 30.25
C ARG A 182 -24.25 -40.45 31.55
N LYS A 183 -23.12 -40.15 32.20
CA LYS A 183 -22.75 -40.78 33.49
C LYS A 183 -23.82 -40.52 34.55
N VAL A 184 -24.30 -39.28 34.66
CA VAL A 184 -25.40 -38.93 35.58
C VAL A 184 -26.67 -39.71 35.24
N ASN A 185 -26.99 -39.85 33.96
CA ASN A 185 -28.12 -40.66 33.49
C ASN A 185 -27.93 -42.17 33.74
N GLU A 186 -26.71 -42.71 33.65
CA GLU A 186 -26.38 -44.10 34.02
C GLU A 186 -26.54 -44.32 35.53
N GLU A 187 -26.08 -43.38 36.36
CA GLU A 187 -26.27 -43.39 37.82
C GLU A 187 -27.75 -43.30 38.21
N ASN A 188 -28.55 -42.56 37.45
CA ASN A 188 -30.01 -42.45 37.63
C ASN A 188 -30.80 -43.62 36.98
N GLY A 189 -30.12 -44.60 36.38
CA GLY A 189 -30.76 -45.78 35.77
C GLY A 189 -31.48 -45.52 34.44
N CYS A 190 -31.23 -44.39 33.79
CA CYS A 190 -31.86 -43.97 32.54
C CYS A 190 -31.28 -44.66 31.29
N VAL A 191 -30.02 -45.13 31.35
CA VAL A 191 -29.27 -45.74 30.25
C VAL A 191 -28.50 -46.96 30.77
N GLN A 192 -28.38 -48.02 29.96
CA GLN A 192 -27.63 -49.22 30.37
C GLN A 192 -26.11 -48.96 30.48
N PRO A 193 -25.44 -49.50 31.52
CA PRO A 193 -24.01 -49.30 31.75
C PRO A 193 -23.16 -49.93 30.64
N SER A 194 -22.26 -49.15 30.04
CA SER A 194 -21.34 -49.59 29.00
C SER A 194 -20.02 -50.09 29.58
N SER A 195 -19.59 -51.30 29.21
CA SER A 195 -18.39 -51.96 29.74
C SER A 195 -17.04 -51.37 29.31
N SER A 196 -17.02 -50.37 28.42
CA SER A 196 -15.79 -49.83 27.81
C SER A 196 -15.24 -48.54 28.45
N TYR A 197 -15.87 -48.01 29.51
CA TYR A 197 -15.60 -46.64 29.99
C TYR A 197 -14.86 -46.51 31.33
N HIS A 198 -14.49 -47.60 31.99
CA HIS A 198 -14.01 -47.56 33.38
C HIS A 198 -12.57 -47.04 33.60
N THR A 199 -11.71 -47.00 32.58
CA THR A 199 -10.26 -46.77 32.78
C THR A 199 -9.76 -45.34 32.55
N LEU A 200 -10.53 -44.46 31.88
CA LEU A 200 -10.12 -43.06 31.62
C LEU A 200 -10.89 -42.02 32.45
N LEU A 201 -12.02 -42.41 33.06
CA LEU A 201 -12.91 -41.53 33.83
C LEU A 201 -12.69 -41.59 35.35
N SER A 202 -12.03 -42.64 35.86
CA SER A 202 -11.80 -42.83 37.29
C SER A 202 -10.80 -41.83 37.86
N ASP A 203 -9.77 -41.47 37.09
CA ASP A 203 -8.81 -40.43 37.50
C ASP A 203 -9.44 -39.02 37.48
N TYR A 204 -10.35 -38.74 36.53
CA TYR A 204 -10.96 -37.42 36.34
C TYR A 204 -12.00 -37.04 37.43
N PHE A 205 -12.65 -38.02 38.05
CA PHE A 205 -13.70 -37.81 39.06
C PHE A 205 -13.27 -38.15 40.49
N SER A 206 -12.00 -38.50 40.72
CA SER A 206 -11.46 -38.85 42.04
C SER A 206 -11.43 -37.69 43.05
N HIS A 207 -11.72 -36.46 42.61
CA HIS A 207 -11.63 -35.23 43.42
C HIS A 207 -12.98 -34.54 43.69
N SER A 208 -14.10 -35.06 43.18
CA SER A 208 -15.43 -34.54 43.52
C SER A 208 -16.00 -35.31 44.72
N ASN A 209 -16.13 -34.64 45.87
CA ASN A 209 -16.85 -35.14 47.04
C ASN A 209 -18.38 -35.21 46.76
N VAL A 210 -18.78 -36.06 45.81
CA VAL A 210 -20.18 -36.44 45.63
C VAL A 210 -20.37 -37.75 46.37
N THR A 211 -20.95 -37.65 47.57
CA THR A 211 -21.38 -38.81 48.35
C THR A 211 -22.44 -39.58 47.59
N THR A 212 -22.08 -40.78 47.15
CA THR A 212 -22.99 -41.75 46.53
C THR A 212 -23.91 -42.35 47.59
N THR A 213 -25.15 -41.88 47.66
CA THR A 213 -26.24 -42.66 48.26
C THR A 213 -26.76 -43.62 47.21
N ARG A 214 -26.58 -44.91 47.48
CA ARG A 214 -27.08 -46.02 46.67
C ARG A 214 -28.61 -45.97 46.67
N ALA A 215 -29.22 -45.51 45.58
CA ALA A 215 -30.66 -45.60 45.39
C ALA A 215 -31.01 -46.98 44.80
N GLU A 216 -31.65 -47.80 45.63
CA GLU A 216 -32.57 -48.83 45.15
C GLU A 216 -33.79 -48.13 44.54
N GLU A 217 -34.37 -48.74 43.50
CA GLU A 217 -35.52 -48.29 42.69
C GLU A 217 -35.23 -47.27 41.56
N THR A 218 -35.39 -47.75 40.32
CA THR A 218 -35.37 -46.97 39.07
C THR A 218 -36.61 -46.07 39.00
N ASP A 219 -36.43 -44.79 39.32
CA ASP A 219 -37.41 -43.75 39.05
C ASP A 219 -37.01 -42.99 37.78
N SER A 220 -37.76 -43.18 36.70
CA SER A 220 -37.52 -42.57 35.38
C SER A 220 -37.72 -41.04 35.37
N SER A 221 -38.04 -40.45 36.52
CA SER A 221 -38.30 -39.01 36.74
C SER A 221 -37.02 -38.15 36.83
N ASN A 222 -35.82 -38.76 36.86
CA ASN A 222 -34.55 -38.09 37.12
C ASN A 222 -33.57 -38.08 35.93
N CYS A 223 -34.06 -38.29 34.72
CA CYS A 223 -33.24 -38.36 33.52
C CYS A 223 -33.12 -36.99 32.83
N TRP A 224 -31.95 -36.69 32.26
CA TRP A 224 -31.62 -35.39 31.70
C TRP A 224 -31.41 -35.44 30.18
N LEU A 225 -31.98 -34.49 29.43
CA LEU A 225 -31.77 -34.36 27.99
C LEU A 225 -30.69 -33.34 27.64
N PRO A 226 -29.58 -33.74 26.99
CA PRO A 226 -28.50 -32.82 26.64
C PRO A 226 -28.88 -31.90 25.47
N ILE A 227 -28.82 -30.59 25.71
CA ILE A 227 -28.99 -29.53 24.70
C ILE A 227 -27.70 -28.74 24.60
N VAL A 228 -27.19 -28.59 23.37
CA VAL A 228 -25.92 -27.90 23.10
C VAL A 228 -26.19 -26.57 22.42
N TYR A 229 -25.87 -25.48 23.09
CA TYR A 229 -25.76 -24.16 22.50
C TYR A 229 -24.38 -23.99 21.88
N HIS A 230 -24.35 -23.68 20.60
CA HIS A 230 -23.15 -23.36 19.86
C HIS A 230 -23.17 -21.87 19.51
N SER A 231 -22.05 -21.17 19.73
CA SER A 231 -21.93 -19.74 19.48
C SER A 231 -20.57 -19.45 18.86
N ASP A 232 -20.42 -19.74 17.57
CA ASP A 232 -19.21 -19.49 16.79
C ASP A 232 -19.55 -18.90 15.42
N LYS A 233 -18.65 -18.12 14.84
CA LYS A 233 -18.88 -17.43 13.56
C LYS A 233 -18.20 -18.19 12.41
N GLY A 234 -18.94 -18.42 11.32
CA GLY A 234 -18.39 -18.92 10.05
C GLY A 234 -18.51 -20.45 9.87
N ASP A 235 -17.62 -21.02 9.05
CA ASP A 235 -17.72 -22.42 8.58
C ASP A 235 -17.48 -23.48 9.68
N GLN A 236 -17.11 -23.07 10.89
CA GLN A 236 -16.75 -23.97 12.00
C GLN A 236 -17.94 -24.79 12.54
N PHE A 237 -19.16 -24.23 12.50
CA PHE A 237 -20.35 -24.96 12.96
C PHE A 237 -20.63 -26.21 12.10
N ALA A 238 -20.38 -26.16 10.78
CA ALA A 238 -20.55 -27.31 9.89
C ALA A 238 -19.60 -28.46 10.25
N SER A 239 -18.34 -28.14 10.58
CA SER A 239 -17.36 -29.11 11.08
C SER A 239 -17.78 -29.72 12.41
N PHE A 240 -18.27 -28.89 13.35
CA PHE A 240 -18.79 -29.33 14.64
C PHE A 240 -20.00 -30.27 14.49
N LEU A 241 -20.99 -29.88 13.68
CA LEU A 241 -22.18 -30.68 13.42
C LEU A 241 -21.82 -32.04 12.81
N THR A 242 -20.89 -32.06 11.86
CA THR A 242 -20.38 -33.31 11.26
C THR A 242 -19.75 -34.23 12.32
N ALA A 243 -18.97 -33.67 13.24
CA ALA A 243 -18.37 -34.43 14.34
C ALA A 243 -19.42 -34.98 15.32
N MET A 244 -20.46 -34.22 15.65
CA MET A 244 -21.56 -34.69 16.50
C MET A 244 -22.38 -35.81 15.84
N LEU A 245 -22.62 -35.71 14.53
CA LEU A 245 -23.29 -36.75 13.75
C LEU A 245 -22.45 -38.04 13.66
N ALA A 246 -21.12 -37.94 13.72
CA ALA A 246 -20.24 -39.11 13.74
C ALA A 246 -20.27 -39.89 15.07
N LEU A 247 -20.84 -39.33 16.15
CA LEU A 247 -20.95 -40.03 17.43
C LEU A 247 -21.99 -41.16 17.36
N PRO A 248 -21.84 -42.25 18.14
CA PRO A 248 -22.88 -43.25 18.28
C PRO A 248 -24.18 -42.62 18.81
N ARG A 249 -25.36 -43.05 18.32
CA ARG A 249 -26.67 -42.44 18.65
C ARG A 249 -26.88 -42.15 20.14
N HIS A 250 -26.47 -43.04 21.05
CA HIS A 250 -26.61 -42.87 22.50
C HIS A 250 -25.60 -41.90 23.15
N HIS A 251 -24.75 -41.23 22.37
CA HIS A 251 -23.79 -40.22 22.82
C HIS A 251 -24.05 -38.85 22.17
N ARG A 252 -25.07 -38.77 21.30
CA ARG A 252 -25.42 -37.54 20.59
C ARG A 252 -26.22 -36.60 21.52
N PRO A 253 -26.12 -35.28 21.33
CA PRO A 253 -27.06 -34.34 21.94
C PRO A 253 -28.47 -34.57 21.39
N ALA A 254 -29.50 -34.22 22.18
CA ALA A 254 -30.89 -34.25 21.73
C ALA A 254 -31.20 -33.08 20.78
N MET A 255 -30.60 -31.93 21.05
CA MET A 255 -30.73 -30.72 20.24
C MET A 255 -29.43 -29.92 20.22
N ILE A 256 -29.13 -29.31 19.08
CA ILE A 256 -28.05 -28.34 18.89
C ILE A 256 -28.68 -27.02 18.42
N ILE A 257 -28.41 -25.94 19.14
CA ILE A 257 -28.86 -24.59 18.81
C ILE A 257 -27.63 -23.73 18.48
N ASP A 258 -27.42 -23.43 17.21
CA ASP A 258 -26.44 -22.45 16.75
C ASP A 258 -27.00 -21.03 16.82
N THR A 259 -26.54 -20.30 17.83
CA THR A 259 -26.98 -18.94 18.14
C THR A 259 -26.42 -17.88 17.18
N ALA A 260 -25.38 -18.22 16.41
CA ALA A 260 -24.75 -17.29 15.46
C ALA A 260 -25.48 -17.22 14.11
N GLY A 261 -26.36 -18.18 13.81
CA GLY A 261 -27.03 -18.28 12.52
C GLY A 261 -26.08 -18.64 11.39
N SER A 262 -25.16 -19.57 11.62
CA SER A 262 -24.08 -19.94 10.69
C SER A 262 -24.60 -20.68 9.46
N LEU A 263 -25.64 -21.51 9.62
CA LEU A 263 -26.22 -22.30 8.53
C LEU A 263 -27.70 -21.94 8.31
N LYS A 264 -27.97 -21.19 7.24
CA LYS A 264 -29.32 -20.75 6.86
C LYS A 264 -30.29 -21.91 6.61
N GLU A 265 -29.80 -23.07 6.18
CA GLU A 265 -30.64 -24.26 5.96
C GLU A 265 -31.28 -24.80 7.24
N TYR A 266 -30.77 -24.42 8.40
CA TYR A 266 -31.28 -24.79 9.71
C TYR A 266 -31.86 -23.61 10.47
N GLU A 267 -32.21 -22.50 9.82
CA GLU A 267 -32.84 -21.33 10.47
C GLU A 267 -34.12 -21.74 11.22
N GLU A 268 -34.89 -22.66 10.64
CA GLU A 268 -35.92 -23.43 11.35
C GLU A 268 -35.36 -24.78 11.86
N PRO A 269 -35.84 -25.28 13.00
CA PRO A 269 -35.42 -26.56 13.56
C PRO A 269 -35.67 -27.74 12.61
N THR A 270 -34.62 -28.51 12.32
CA THR A 270 -34.71 -29.70 11.46
C THR A 270 -34.11 -30.92 12.14
N LEU A 271 -34.67 -32.10 11.88
CA LEU A 271 -34.17 -33.36 12.42
C LEU A 271 -33.10 -33.95 11.47
N VAL A 272 -31.85 -34.02 11.94
CA VAL A 272 -30.71 -34.56 11.19
C VAL A 272 -30.14 -35.79 11.91
N ASP A 273 -30.40 -36.99 11.36
CA ASP A 273 -30.00 -38.30 11.93
C ASP A 273 -30.21 -38.40 13.46
N GLY A 274 -31.38 -37.98 13.94
CA GLY A 274 -31.77 -38.09 15.35
C GLY A 274 -31.29 -36.95 16.26
N ILE A 275 -30.73 -35.87 15.71
CA ILE A 275 -30.43 -34.62 16.43
C ILE A 275 -31.31 -33.51 15.85
N TRP A 276 -32.01 -32.76 16.71
CA TRP A 276 -32.67 -31.52 16.28
C TRP A 276 -31.62 -30.42 16.13
N VAL A 277 -31.52 -29.81 14.96
CA VAL A 277 -30.58 -28.72 14.66
C VAL A 277 -31.37 -27.47 14.34
N ALA A 278 -31.14 -26.42 15.11
CA ALA A 278 -31.64 -25.07 14.84
C ALA A 278 -30.45 -24.11 14.79
N SER A 279 -30.44 -23.20 13.83
CA SER A 279 -29.41 -22.19 13.60
C SER A 279 -30.04 -20.79 13.46
N PRO A 280 -30.81 -20.32 14.47
CA PRO A 280 -31.44 -19.03 14.39
C PRO A 280 -30.42 -17.91 14.67
N ARG A 281 -30.41 -16.86 13.84
CA ARG A 281 -29.52 -15.72 14.05
C ARG A 281 -30.08 -14.80 15.13
N LEU A 282 -29.49 -14.84 16.33
CA LEU A 282 -29.85 -13.90 17.40
C LEU A 282 -29.44 -12.46 17.05
N ASN A 283 -30.34 -11.51 17.34
CA ASN A 283 -30.08 -10.07 17.31
C ASN A 283 -30.66 -9.40 18.58
N SER A 284 -30.32 -8.13 18.85
CA SER A 284 -30.75 -7.42 20.07
C SER A 284 -32.25 -7.12 20.18
N ARG A 285 -33.02 -7.48 19.16
CA ARG A 285 -34.45 -7.15 19.02
C ARG A 285 -35.33 -8.37 18.75
N THR A 286 -34.75 -9.53 18.45
CA THR A 286 -35.48 -10.76 18.14
C THR A 286 -35.11 -11.85 19.11
N PHE A 287 -36.10 -12.64 19.49
CA PHE A 287 -35.90 -13.82 20.32
C PHE A 287 -36.47 -15.05 19.63
N PHE A 288 -36.07 -16.20 20.15
CA PHE A 288 -36.54 -17.49 19.67
C PHE A 288 -37.01 -18.34 20.83
N GLN A 289 -38.20 -18.93 20.65
CA GLN A 289 -38.78 -19.91 21.56
C GLN A 289 -38.91 -21.25 20.84
N HIS A 290 -38.54 -22.30 21.55
CA HIS A 290 -38.65 -23.69 21.14
C HIS A 290 -39.62 -24.40 22.09
N LYS A 291 -40.76 -24.84 21.58
CA LYS A 291 -41.68 -25.71 22.30
C LYS A 291 -41.29 -27.17 22.05
N LEU A 292 -40.99 -27.87 23.14
CA LEU A 292 -40.44 -29.21 23.13
C LEU A 292 -41.36 -30.16 23.88
N GLU A 293 -41.56 -31.36 23.35
CA GLU A 293 -42.24 -32.45 24.03
C GLU A 293 -41.25 -33.56 24.37
N MET A 294 -41.22 -33.94 25.64
CA MET A 294 -40.35 -34.97 26.15
C MET A 294 -41.15 -36.25 26.37
N SER A 295 -40.72 -37.33 25.74
CA SER A 295 -41.32 -38.66 25.89
C SER A 295 -40.27 -39.68 26.32
N TYR A 296 -40.67 -40.76 27.01
CA TYR A 296 -39.74 -41.79 27.46
C TYR A 296 -39.93 -43.08 26.66
N ASP A 297 -38.87 -43.55 26.00
CA ASP A 297 -38.81 -44.82 25.28
C ASP A 297 -37.94 -45.83 26.07
N ALA A 298 -38.47 -47.04 26.28
CA ALA A 298 -37.78 -48.08 27.06
C ALA A 298 -36.51 -48.64 26.40
N VAL A 299 -36.32 -48.43 25.10
CA VAL A 299 -35.17 -48.89 24.29
C VAL A 299 -34.18 -47.76 24.05
N PHE A 300 -34.67 -46.55 23.81
CA PHE A 300 -33.85 -45.40 23.40
C PHE A 300 -33.64 -44.34 24.50
N GLY A 301 -34.33 -44.44 25.64
CA GLY A 301 -34.31 -43.46 26.73
C GLY A 301 -35.29 -42.30 26.48
N LEU A 302 -35.06 -41.14 27.12
CA LEU A 302 -35.84 -39.94 26.79
C LEU A 302 -35.62 -39.52 25.33
N GLN A 303 -36.72 -39.23 24.64
CA GLN A 303 -36.77 -38.65 23.32
C GLN A 303 -37.29 -37.22 23.39
N LEU A 304 -36.82 -36.41 22.44
CA LEU A 304 -37.22 -35.03 22.27
C LEU A 304 -37.96 -34.90 20.94
N ASP A 305 -39.24 -34.57 21.02
CA ASP A 305 -40.05 -34.20 19.88
C ASP A 305 -40.17 -32.67 19.82
N TYR A 306 -39.92 -32.11 18.64
CA TYR A 306 -40.00 -30.67 18.43
C TYR A 306 -41.43 -30.30 17.99
N VAL A 307 -42.06 -29.39 18.72
CA VAL A 307 -43.48 -29.04 18.49
C VAL A 307 -43.60 -27.76 17.67
N GLU A 308 -43.02 -26.67 18.15
CA GLU A 308 -43.23 -25.34 17.58
C GLU A 308 -42.01 -24.44 17.75
N PHE A 309 -41.73 -23.67 16.70
CA PHE A 309 -40.70 -22.62 16.70
C PHE A 309 -41.38 -21.27 16.56
N THR A 310 -41.17 -20.39 17.53
CA THR A 310 -41.70 -19.04 17.50
C THR A 310 -40.55 -18.04 17.48
N SER A 311 -40.61 -17.08 16.57
CA SER A 311 -39.76 -15.90 16.60
C SER A 311 -40.64 -14.67 16.68
N ALA A 312 -40.28 -13.71 17.53
CA ALA A 312 -40.95 -12.41 17.54
C ALA A 312 -40.00 -11.27 17.89
N ALA A 313 -40.43 -10.06 17.56
CA ALA A 313 -39.71 -8.84 17.87
C ALA A 313 -40.14 -8.30 19.25
N LEU A 314 -39.17 -7.86 20.06
CA LEU A 314 -39.38 -7.43 21.45
C LEU A 314 -39.85 -5.98 21.62
N SER A 315 -39.96 -5.19 20.55
CA SER A 315 -40.14 -3.74 20.66
C SER A 315 -41.34 -3.23 19.84
N PRO A 316 -42.36 -2.63 20.49
CA PRO A 316 -42.64 -2.64 21.94
C PRO A 316 -43.38 -3.92 22.40
N LEU A 317 -43.18 -4.34 23.66
CA LEU A 317 -43.91 -5.46 24.26
C LEU A 317 -45.42 -5.14 24.37
N PRO A 318 -46.32 -6.02 23.89
CA PRO A 318 -47.78 -5.81 24.01
C PRO A 318 -48.25 -5.65 25.45
N ASP A 319 -49.25 -4.80 25.68
CA ASP A 319 -49.75 -4.48 27.04
C ASP A 319 -50.27 -5.71 27.81
N GLU A 320 -50.79 -6.71 27.11
CA GLU A 320 -51.27 -7.98 27.67
C GLU A 320 -50.16 -8.88 28.23
N MET A 321 -48.92 -8.68 27.79
CA MET A 321 -47.74 -9.42 28.24
C MET A 321 -46.97 -8.70 29.34
N LYS A 322 -47.29 -7.43 29.63
CA LYS A 322 -46.70 -6.67 30.74
C LYS A 322 -47.33 -7.14 32.06
N ASP A 323 -46.70 -8.07 32.76
CA ASP A 323 -47.13 -8.52 34.09
C ASP A 323 -46.61 -7.62 35.23
N GLU A 324 -47.03 -7.88 36.48
CA GLU A 324 -46.60 -7.08 37.64
C GLU A 324 -45.08 -7.17 37.86
N THR A 325 -44.50 -8.35 37.62
CA THR A 325 -43.07 -8.60 37.70
C THR A 325 -42.31 -7.70 36.71
N TYR A 326 -42.73 -7.65 35.44
CA TYR A 326 -42.18 -6.73 34.43
C TYR A 326 -42.22 -5.28 34.90
N ARG A 327 -43.38 -4.81 35.38
CA ARG A 327 -43.53 -3.42 35.83
C ARG A 327 -42.60 -3.10 36.99
N SER A 328 -42.43 -4.03 37.92
CA SER A 328 -41.55 -3.89 39.07
C SER A 328 -40.07 -3.81 38.67
N GLU A 329 -39.64 -4.65 37.72
CA GLU A 329 -38.29 -4.69 37.16
C GLU A 329 -37.95 -3.37 36.45
N ILE A 330 -38.84 -2.90 35.57
CA ILE A 330 -38.67 -1.62 34.86
C ILE A 330 -38.57 -0.45 35.83
N LEU A 331 -39.42 -0.39 36.86
CA LEU A 331 -39.38 0.68 37.86
C LEU A 331 -38.12 0.64 38.72
N ALA A 332 -37.60 -0.56 39.05
CA ALA A 332 -36.35 -0.70 39.78
C ALA A 332 -35.15 -0.22 38.94
N LEU A 333 -35.10 -0.62 37.67
CA LEU A 333 -34.09 -0.16 36.71
C LEU A 333 -34.16 1.36 36.53
N LYS A 334 -35.36 1.93 36.41
CA LYS A 334 -35.57 3.38 36.31
C LYS A 334 -35.02 4.12 37.52
N ARG A 335 -35.31 3.67 38.74
CA ARG A 335 -34.79 4.30 39.96
C ARG A 335 -33.26 4.28 40.00
N ALA A 336 -32.65 3.16 39.63
CA ALA A 336 -31.20 3.03 39.56
C ALA A 336 -30.58 3.97 38.51
N ALA A 337 -31.19 4.09 37.33
CA ALA A 337 -30.76 5.02 36.29
C ALA A 337 -30.92 6.48 36.71
N ASP A 338 -32.05 6.84 37.32
CA ASP A 338 -32.31 8.20 37.82
C ASP A 338 -31.32 8.57 38.94
N GLU A 339 -30.91 7.60 39.77
CA GLU A 339 -29.88 7.79 40.80
C GLU A 339 -28.48 7.97 40.20
N ALA A 340 -28.13 7.16 39.19
CA ALA A 340 -26.88 7.31 38.45
C ALA A 340 -26.80 8.68 37.76
N LEU A 341 -27.88 9.14 37.13
CA LEU A 341 -27.97 10.46 36.50
C LEU A 341 -27.83 11.60 37.51
N ARG A 342 -28.45 11.49 38.70
CA ARG A 342 -28.29 12.49 39.78
C ARG A 342 -26.85 12.57 40.29
N ASN A 343 -26.13 11.45 40.24
CA ASN A 343 -24.74 11.36 40.70
C ASN A 343 -23.72 11.58 39.56
N ASN A 344 -24.15 12.04 38.38
CA ASN A 344 -23.30 12.29 37.21
C ASN A 344 -22.88 13.77 37.14
N PRO A 345 -21.70 14.14 37.65
CA PRO A 345 -21.32 15.55 37.78
C PRO A 345 -21.06 16.19 36.41
N VAL A 346 -21.36 17.49 36.32
CA VAL A 346 -20.94 18.35 35.21
C VAL A 346 -19.46 18.68 35.38
N ILE A 347 -18.68 18.47 34.33
CA ILE A 347 -17.21 18.62 34.31
C ILE A 347 -16.73 19.70 33.35
N GLY A 348 -17.62 20.33 32.59
CA GLY A 348 -17.29 21.46 31.74
C GLY A 348 -18.40 21.78 30.75
N TYR A 349 -18.07 22.57 29.74
CA TYR A 349 -19.01 23.04 28.72
C TYR A 349 -18.43 22.90 27.32
N SER A 350 -19.23 22.48 26.34
CA SER A 350 -18.85 22.46 24.94
C SER A 350 -19.96 22.96 24.01
N ASP A 351 -19.57 23.34 22.79
CA ASP A 351 -20.53 23.41 21.69
C ASP A 351 -21.07 22.01 21.37
N GLU A 352 -21.99 21.91 20.41
CA GLU A 352 -22.54 20.62 19.98
C GLU A 352 -21.41 19.69 19.55
N MET A 353 -21.27 18.55 20.22
CA MET A 353 -20.25 17.56 19.94
C MET A 353 -20.81 16.52 18.95
N PRO A 354 -20.28 16.44 17.72
CA PRO A 354 -20.75 15.47 16.73
C PRO A 354 -20.44 14.03 17.16
N PHE A 355 -21.23 13.09 16.66
CA PHE A 355 -21.03 11.67 16.91
C PHE A 355 -19.67 11.18 16.38
N ALA A 356 -18.99 10.30 17.13
CA ALA A 356 -17.85 9.53 16.62
C ALA A 356 -18.30 8.25 15.91
N ARG A 357 -19.52 7.81 16.17
CA ARG A 357 -20.17 6.66 15.53
C ARG A 357 -21.66 6.94 15.35
N ASP A 358 -22.15 6.80 14.12
CA ASP A 358 -23.57 6.97 13.82
C ASP A 358 -24.35 5.64 13.92
N SER A 359 -25.68 5.71 13.75
CA SER A 359 -26.56 4.53 13.76
C SER A 359 -26.46 3.64 12.51
N THR A 360 -25.73 4.05 11.47
CA THR A 360 -25.62 3.37 10.16
C THR A 360 -24.25 2.71 9.91
N SER A 361 -23.40 2.65 10.95
CA SER A 361 -22.02 2.13 10.94
C SER A 361 -20.97 3.08 10.36
N TYR A 362 -21.32 4.33 10.05
CA TYR A 362 -20.37 5.37 9.66
C TYR A 362 -19.58 5.90 10.87
N ARG A 363 -18.26 6.06 10.70
CA ARG A 363 -17.36 6.50 11.77
C ARG A 363 -16.46 7.66 11.34
N PRO A 364 -16.85 8.93 11.61
CA PRO A 364 -16.10 10.11 11.18
C PRO A 364 -14.62 10.09 11.60
N CYS A 365 -14.32 9.66 12.83
CA CYS A 365 -12.96 9.59 13.35
C CYS A 365 -12.06 8.58 12.61
N LYS A 366 -12.62 7.61 11.88
CA LYS A 366 -11.86 6.68 11.05
C LYS A 366 -11.55 7.24 9.65
N SER A 367 -12.28 8.27 9.21
CA SER A 367 -12.15 8.86 7.87
C SER A 367 -11.23 10.09 7.82
N GLY A 368 -10.89 10.67 8.97
CA GLY A 368 -10.10 11.89 9.06
C GLY A 368 -10.07 12.45 10.48
N GLU A 369 -9.68 13.72 10.59
CA GLU A 369 -9.75 14.47 11.85
C GLU A 369 -11.21 14.56 12.35
N CYS A 370 -11.43 14.31 13.64
CA CYS A 370 -12.74 14.45 14.26
C CYS A 370 -12.72 15.24 15.59
N PRO A 371 -13.82 15.92 15.96
CA PRO A 371 -13.87 16.76 17.17
C PRO A 371 -13.62 16.02 18.48
N ILE A 372 -14.19 14.83 18.66
CA ILE A 372 -14.00 14.02 19.87
C ILE A 372 -12.52 13.58 19.99
N GLY A 373 -11.90 13.19 18.88
CA GLY A 373 -10.47 12.87 18.86
C GLY A 373 -9.58 14.05 19.24
N ASN A 374 -9.93 15.25 18.76
CA ASN A 374 -9.24 16.48 19.14
C ASN A 374 -9.35 16.74 20.64
N LEU A 375 -10.53 16.56 21.25
CA LEU A 375 -10.71 16.77 22.69
C LEU A 375 -9.75 15.93 23.54
N PHE A 376 -9.70 14.62 23.28
CA PHE A 376 -8.85 13.71 24.07
C PHE A 376 -7.35 13.94 23.83
N THR A 377 -6.95 14.25 22.59
CA THR A 377 -5.54 14.55 22.29
C THR A 377 -5.12 15.92 22.83
N ASP A 378 -6.01 16.91 22.82
CA ASP A 378 -5.77 18.22 23.44
C ASP A 378 -5.67 18.11 24.96
N ALA A 379 -6.55 17.33 25.58
CA ALA A 379 -6.50 17.04 27.01
C ALA A 379 -5.18 16.34 27.39
N ALA A 380 -4.78 15.31 26.65
CA ALA A 380 -3.52 14.60 26.90
C ALA A 380 -2.30 15.52 26.74
N ARG A 381 -2.26 16.33 25.66
CA ARG A 381 -1.18 17.32 25.44
C ARG A 381 -1.17 18.40 26.51
N TRP A 382 -2.34 18.89 26.92
CA TRP A 382 -2.48 19.89 27.97
C TRP A 382 -2.04 19.36 29.34
N TYR A 383 -2.40 18.12 29.67
CA TYR A 383 -2.08 17.49 30.95
C TYR A 383 -0.57 17.22 31.06
N THR A 384 0.01 16.63 30.02
CA THR A 384 1.44 16.22 30.00
C THR A 384 2.41 17.33 29.63
N LYS A 385 1.94 18.40 28.99
CA LYS A 385 2.78 19.40 28.33
C LYS A 385 3.69 18.82 27.24
N ALA A 386 3.35 17.66 26.67
CA ALA A 386 4.07 17.06 25.55
C ALA A 386 4.06 17.97 24.31
N ASP A 387 5.02 17.77 23.40
CA ASP A 387 5.05 18.48 22.11
C ASP A 387 3.87 18.04 21.24
N VAL A 388 3.66 16.73 21.19
CA VAL A 388 2.62 16.07 20.39
C VAL A 388 1.80 15.11 21.24
N ALA A 389 0.53 14.95 20.91
CA ALA A 389 -0.28 13.88 21.49
C ALA A 389 -1.08 13.18 20.41
N PHE A 390 -1.29 11.87 20.55
CA PHE A 390 -2.04 11.09 19.58
C PHE A 390 -2.70 9.87 20.21
N ILE A 391 -3.88 9.50 19.69
CA ILE A 391 -4.62 8.31 20.09
C ILE A 391 -5.19 7.62 18.85
N THR A 392 -5.53 6.34 18.97
CA THR A 392 -6.19 5.62 17.87
C THR A 392 -7.64 6.06 17.69
N SER A 393 -8.06 6.25 16.45
CA SER A 393 -9.48 6.47 16.11
C SER A 393 -10.36 5.29 16.50
N GLY A 394 -9.80 4.07 16.53
CA GLY A 394 -10.47 2.86 16.98
C GLY A 394 -10.93 2.91 18.44
N GLY A 395 -10.27 3.70 19.29
CA GLY A 395 -10.69 3.90 20.68
C GLY A 395 -11.98 4.70 20.82
N VAL A 396 -12.30 5.58 19.86
CA VAL A 396 -13.39 6.56 19.98
C VAL A 396 -14.72 5.97 19.50
N ARG A 397 -15.77 6.04 20.34
CA ARG A 397 -17.05 5.29 20.14
C ARG A 397 -18.34 6.06 20.36
N GLY A 398 -18.32 7.21 21.04
CA GLY A 398 -19.55 7.83 21.57
C GLY A 398 -20.48 8.49 20.54
N PRO A 399 -21.77 8.64 20.89
CA PRO A 399 -22.79 9.24 20.02
C PRO A 399 -22.71 10.78 19.95
N GLY A 400 -21.75 11.41 20.62
CA GLY A 400 -21.70 12.87 20.78
C GLY A 400 -22.67 13.35 21.86
N TRP A 401 -22.69 14.66 22.09
CA TRP A 401 -23.54 15.29 23.11
C TRP A 401 -23.97 16.70 22.69
N ALA A 402 -25.07 17.17 23.27
CA ALA A 402 -25.64 18.47 22.96
C ALA A 402 -24.76 19.62 23.48
N ALA A 403 -24.95 20.81 22.92
CA ALA A 403 -24.27 22.01 23.41
C ALA A 403 -24.68 22.33 24.85
N GLY A 404 -23.72 22.76 25.68
CA GLY A 404 -23.91 23.09 27.08
C GLY A 404 -23.10 22.19 28.00
N ASP A 405 -23.74 21.71 29.07
CA ASP A 405 -23.12 20.92 30.13
C ASP A 405 -22.56 19.60 29.58
N VAL A 406 -21.28 19.34 29.89
CA VAL A 406 -20.61 18.06 29.61
C VAL A 406 -20.52 17.28 30.91
N HIS A 407 -20.99 16.05 30.90
CA HIS A 407 -20.98 15.15 32.04
C HIS A 407 -19.83 14.14 31.97
N VAL A 408 -19.46 13.56 33.12
CA VAL A 408 -18.47 12.48 33.17
C VAL A 408 -18.86 11.31 32.28
N SER A 409 -20.14 10.93 32.28
CA SER A 409 -20.65 9.87 31.40
C SER A 409 -20.33 10.11 29.93
N ASP A 410 -20.37 11.36 29.46
CA ASP A 410 -20.19 11.69 28.05
C ASP A 410 -18.76 11.34 27.60
N LEU A 411 -17.76 11.54 28.48
CA LEU A 411 -16.37 11.17 28.21
C LEU A 411 -16.17 9.65 28.19
N TYR A 412 -16.81 8.91 29.11
CA TYR A 412 -16.74 7.46 29.13
C TYR A 412 -17.51 6.82 27.96
N GLU A 413 -18.57 7.45 27.47
CA GLU A 413 -19.24 7.01 26.24
C GLU A 413 -18.39 7.32 24.99
N ALA A 414 -17.73 8.48 24.97
CA ALA A 414 -16.86 8.92 23.88
C ALA A 414 -15.62 8.04 23.70
N LEU A 415 -14.97 7.67 24.80
CA LEU A 415 -13.80 6.80 24.84
C LEU A 415 -14.02 5.74 25.94
N PRO A 416 -14.64 4.59 25.64
CA PRO A 416 -15.04 3.61 26.66
C PRO A 416 -13.91 2.73 27.20
N PHE A 417 -12.73 2.81 26.59
CA PHE A 417 -11.57 2.02 27.00
C PHE A 417 -10.81 2.76 28.09
N THR A 418 -10.59 2.11 29.23
CA THR A 418 -9.82 2.65 30.36
C THR A 418 -8.30 2.53 30.08
N ASN A 419 -7.87 3.10 28.96
CA ASN A 419 -6.45 3.14 28.62
C ASN A 419 -5.75 4.17 29.51
N ASN A 420 -4.59 3.77 30.04
CA ASN A 420 -3.75 4.66 30.83
C ASN A 420 -2.99 5.61 29.92
N LEU A 421 -2.61 6.77 30.45
CA LEU A 421 -1.68 7.68 29.82
C LEU A 421 -0.32 7.00 29.63
N CYS A 422 0.27 7.19 28.47
CA CYS A 422 1.64 6.83 28.20
C CYS A 422 2.42 8.02 27.65
N THR A 423 3.63 8.23 28.14
CA THR A 423 4.50 9.33 27.70
C THR A 423 5.90 8.84 27.39
N GLY A 424 6.55 9.45 26.41
CA GLY A 424 7.93 9.13 26.06
C GLY A 424 8.55 10.23 25.21
N ARG A 425 9.72 9.92 24.64
CA ARG A 425 10.49 10.83 23.79
C ARG A 425 10.96 10.09 22.55
N MET A 426 10.66 10.62 21.37
CA MET A 426 11.08 10.03 20.09
C MET A 426 11.65 11.11 19.17
N ASN A 427 12.57 10.74 18.30
CA ASN A 427 13.09 11.62 17.27
C ASN A 427 12.06 11.85 16.13
N GLY A 428 12.34 12.82 15.25
CA GLY A 428 11.47 13.11 14.12
C GLY A 428 11.34 11.97 13.11
N VAL A 429 12.33 11.07 13.00
CA VAL A 429 12.29 9.91 12.10
C VAL A 429 11.24 8.89 12.58
N HIS A 430 11.24 8.55 13.87
CA HIS A 430 10.26 7.64 14.46
C HIS A 430 8.84 8.22 14.43
N LEU A 431 8.70 9.52 14.71
CA LEU A 431 7.42 10.23 14.56
C LEU A 431 6.90 10.19 13.11
N PHE A 432 7.79 10.40 12.13
CA PHE A 432 7.46 10.28 10.71
C PHE A 432 7.02 8.85 10.35
N GLN A 433 7.71 7.82 10.81
CA GLN A 433 7.33 6.42 10.54
C GLN A 433 5.95 6.08 11.11
N LEU A 434 5.66 6.52 12.34
CA LEU A 434 4.37 6.33 13.00
C LEU A 434 3.23 6.98 12.20
N LEU A 435 3.42 8.25 11.81
CA LEU A 435 2.43 9.00 11.04
C LEU A 435 2.28 8.43 9.62
N ASN A 436 3.37 8.03 8.97
CA ASN A 436 3.32 7.45 7.63
C ASN A 436 2.52 6.15 7.62
N TYR A 437 2.69 5.33 8.67
CA TYR A 437 1.83 4.17 8.89
C TYR A 437 0.35 4.58 9.06
N SER A 438 0.07 5.48 10.00
CA SER A 438 -1.30 5.98 10.28
C SER A 438 -2.00 6.51 9.03
N MET A 439 -1.31 7.23 8.16
CA MET A 439 -1.90 7.82 6.96
C MET A 439 -2.04 6.79 5.83
N SER A 440 -1.17 5.77 5.76
CA SER A 440 -1.26 4.70 4.74
C SER A 440 -2.54 3.87 4.81
N VAL A 441 -3.18 3.84 5.98
CA VAL A 441 -4.41 3.07 6.29
C VAL A 441 -5.65 3.95 6.41
N ALA A 442 -5.54 5.25 6.11
CA ALA A 442 -6.66 6.17 6.13
C ALA A 442 -7.65 5.85 4.98
N THR A 443 -8.81 5.25 5.29
CA THR A 443 -9.84 4.94 4.29
C THR A 443 -10.91 6.04 4.24
N PHE A 444 -11.13 6.63 3.07
CA PHE A 444 -12.06 7.75 2.85
C PHE A 444 -13.55 7.35 2.82
N GLU A 445 -13.87 6.05 2.90
CA GLU A 445 -15.26 5.57 2.77
C GLU A 445 -16.05 5.68 4.07
N GLY A 446 -15.38 5.73 5.22
CA GLY A 446 -16.02 5.81 6.55
C GLY A 446 -16.98 4.67 6.89
N GLU A 447 -17.08 3.67 6.00
CA GLU A 447 -17.64 2.36 6.29
C GLU A 447 -16.79 1.66 7.36
N ASP A 448 -17.41 0.75 8.13
CA ASP A 448 -16.76 0.04 9.22
C ASP A 448 -15.75 -0.99 8.67
N THR A 449 -14.62 -0.48 8.18
CA THR A 449 -13.47 -1.27 7.76
C THR A 449 -12.57 -1.56 8.98
N ASP A 450 -11.93 -2.74 8.96
CA ASP A 450 -10.98 -3.16 9.99
C ASP A 450 -9.73 -2.24 10.03
N ASP A 451 -9.43 -1.54 8.94
CA ASP A 451 -8.22 -0.71 8.80
C ASP A 451 -8.38 0.73 9.30
N GLY A 452 -9.56 1.34 9.18
CA GLY A 452 -9.76 2.76 9.55
C GLY A 452 -9.58 3.08 11.04
N GLY A 453 -9.58 2.05 11.91
CA GLY A 453 -9.29 2.20 13.35
C GLY A 453 -7.82 2.53 13.67
N LYS A 454 -6.94 2.46 12.67
CA LYS A 454 -5.49 2.69 12.77
C LYS A 454 -5.09 4.14 12.44
N LEU A 455 -6.06 4.99 12.07
CA LEU A 455 -5.82 6.42 11.89
C LEU A 455 -5.63 7.09 13.27
N LEU A 456 -4.55 7.84 13.43
CA LEU A 456 -4.25 8.58 14.64
C LEU A 456 -4.96 9.94 14.63
N GLN A 457 -5.77 10.17 15.66
CA GLN A 457 -6.17 11.54 16.02
C GLN A 457 -4.98 12.20 16.71
N SER A 458 -4.75 13.49 16.49
CA SER A 458 -3.54 14.15 16.96
C SER A 458 -3.76 15.57 17.48
N SER A 459 -2.84 16.02 18.33
CA SER A 459 -2.70 17.40 18.83
C SER A 459 -1.25 17.84 18.77
N GLY A 460 -1.02 19.13 18.53
CA GLY A 460 0.33 19.69 18.33
C GLY A 460 0.94 19.39 16.95
N LEU A 461 0.17 18.78 16.04
CA LEU A 461 0.61 18.36 14.71
C LEU A 461 -0.28 18.92 13.60
N ARG A 462 0.33 19.20 12.45
CA ARG A 462 -0.33 19.34 11.16
C ARG A 462 0.31 18.39 10.15
N VAL A 463 -0.49 17.51 9.58
CA VAL A 463 -0.05 16.50 8.62
C VAL A 463 -0.85 16.67 7.34
N THR A 464 -0.13 16.93 6.25
CA THR A 464 -0.68 16.89 4.90
C THR A 464 -0.28 15.57 4.25
N TYR A 465 -1.24 14.84 3.72
CA TYR A 465 -1.02 13.54 3.10
C TYR A 465 -1.81 13.41 1.80
N ASN A 466 -1.41 12.49 0.92
CA ASN A 466 -2.08 12.19 -0.35
C ASN A 466 -2.40 10.71 -0.44
N THR A 467 -3.67 10.35 -0.25
CA THR A 467 -4.13 8.95 -0.28
C THR A 467 -3.96 8.22 -1.61
N GLU A 468 -3.66 8.92 -2.71
CA GLU A 468 -3.40 8.30 -4.02
C GLU A 468 -1.95 7.81 -4.17
N LEU A 469 -1.04 8.18 -3.27
CA LEU A 469 0.37 7.81 -3.32
C LEU A 469 0.66 6.56 -2.48
N ASN A 470 1.49 5.67 -3.00
CA ASN A 470 2.00 4.47 -2.33
C ASN A 470 3.50 4.31 -2.63
N PRO A 471 4.35 3.86 -1.67
CA PRO A 471 4.03 3.37 -0.32
C PRO A 471 4.08 4.43 0.79
N SER A 472 4.63 5.62 0.53
CA SER A 472 4.59 6.75 1.47
C SER A 472 3.70 7.84 0.90
N ASN A 473 2.79 8.33 1.74
CA ASN A 473 1.75 9.27 1.35
C ASN A 473 1.80 10.59 2.12
N ILE A 474 2.87 10.84 2.88
CA ILE A 474 3.04 12.10 3.61
C ILE A 474 3.67 13.16 2.70
N ILE A 475 3.07 14.34 2.65
CA ILE A 475 3.55 15.51 1.91
C ILE A 475 4.31 16.44 2.86
N SER A 476 3.76 16.71 4.04
CA SER A 476 4.40 17.54 5.05
C SER A 476 3.95 17.19 6.46
N ILE A 477 4.85 17.37 7.43
CA ILE A 477 4.56 17.31 8.86
C ILE A 477 5.09 18.59 9.47
N GLU A 478 4.21 19.30 10.18
CA GLU A 478 4.57 20.45 10.98
C GLU A 478 4.24 20.19 12.45
N VAL A 479 5.19 20.50 13.34
CA VAL A 479 5.05 20.36 14.79
C VAL A 479 4.92 21.75 15.41
N MET A 480 4.01 21.88 16.37
CA MET A 480 3.82 23.13 17.11
C MET A 480 4.99 23.39 18.04
N ASP A 481 5.71 24.49 17.80
CA ASP A 481 6.82 24.92 18.65
C ASP A 481 6.29 25.57 19.94
N LYS A 482 6.68 25.03 21.10
CA LYS A 482 6.21 25.46 22.43
C LYS A 482 6.52 26.93 22.74
N GLU A 483 7.65 27.45 22.25
CA GLU A 483 8.12 28.81 22.56
C GLU A 483 7.45 29.87 21.69
N SER A 484 7.39 29.63 20.38
CA SER A 484 6.84 30.58 19.41
C SER A 484 5.33 30.46 19.20
N GLY A 485 4.73 29.31 19.55
CA GLY A 485 3.33 29.01 19.27
C GLY A 485 3.02 28.90 17.77
N GLN A 486 4.04 28.70 16.94
CA GLN A 486 3.92 28.53 15.49
C GLN A 486 4.26 27.09 15.10
N PHE A 487 3.64 26.61 14.01
CA PHE A 487 3.99 25.34 13.40
C PHE A 487 5.30 25.48 12.62
N LYS A 488 6.24 24.57 12.86
CA LYS A 488 7.51 24.45 12.13
C LYS A 488 7.61 23.07 11.46
N PRO A 489 8.29 22.95 10.30
CA PRO A 489 8.55 21.64 9.70
C PRO A 489 9.25 20.70 10.69
N ILE A 490 8.94 19.41 10.62
CA ILE A 490 9.58 18.36 11.42
C ILE A 490 11.10 18.31 11.15
N ASP A 491 11.89 18.21 12.22
CA ASP A 491 13.34 18.00 12.18
C ASP A 491 13.64 16.53 12.51
N ARG A 492 14.53 15.90 11.73
CA ARG A 492 14.86 14.48 11.83
C ARG A 492 15.45 14.10 13.18
N LEU A 493 16.39 14.90 13.68
CA LEU A 493 17.18 14.59 14.89
C LEU A 493 16.62 15.28 16.14
N GLN A 494 15.66 16.21 15.98
CA GLN A 494 14.98 16.81 17.12
C GLN A 494 14.18 15.74 17.88
N ILE A 495 14.31 15.75 19.21
CA ILE A 495 13.54 14.91 20.12
C ILE A 495 12.22 15.62 20.45
N TYR A 496 11.11 14.91 20.23
CA TYR A 496 9.76 15.34 20.56
C TYR A 496 9.22 14.51 21.73
N GLU A 497 8.70 15.21 22.75
CA GLU A 497 7.92 14.60 23.82
C GLU A 497 6.54 14.25 23.29
N PHE A 498 6.11 13.00 23.49
CA PHE A 498 4.80 12.53 23.06
C PHE A 498 3.94 12.06 24.22
N ALA A 499 2.63 12.20 24.07
CA ALA A 499 1.62 11.63 24.94
C ALA A 499 0.63 10.77 24.13
N THR A 500 0.38 9.55 24.58
CA THR A 500 -0.49 8.60 23.88
C THR A 500 -1.18 7.65 24.86
N ASP A 501 -2.01 6.76 24.34
CA ASP A 501 -2.72 5.75 25.12
C ASP A 501 -1.86 4.50 25.35
N SER A 502 -2.12 3.77 26.44
CA SER A 502 -1.39 2.53 26.76
C SER A 502 -1.50 1.48 25.66
N TYR A 503 -2.61 1.49 24.91
CA TYR A 503 -2.82 0.58 23.78
C TYR A 503 -1.80 0.78 22.66
N LEU A 504 -1.44 2.02 22.33
CA LEU A 504 -0.35 2.33 21.39
C LEU A 504 1.03 2.06 21.98
N CYS A 505 1.20 2.23 23.28
CA CYS A 505 2.49 2.00 23.93
C CYS A 505 2.92 0.55 24.06
N ASP A 506 1.98 -0.38 24.18
CA ASP A 506 2.29 -1.81 24.28
C ASP A 506 2.75 -2.45 22.94
N GLY A 507 3.03 -1.65 21.91
CA GLY A 507 3.63 -2.13 20.65
C GLY A 507 2.68 -2.94 19.78
N TYR A 508 1.42 -2.51 19.67
CA TYR A 508 0.42 -3.23 18.89
C TYR A 508 0.73 -3.22 17.39
N LYS A 509 0.94 -4.40 16.80
CA LYS A 509 1.00 -4.55 15.33
C LYS A 509 -0.36 -4.15 14.76
N PRO A 510 -0.40 -3.20 13.82
CA PRO A 510 0.63 -2.95 12.82
C PRO A 510 1.43 -1.64 12.95
N PHE A 511 1.32 -0.89 14.05
CA PHE A 511 2.15 0.30 14.22
C PHE A 511 3.63 -0.10 14.40
N PRO A 512 4.59 0.68 13.87
CA PRO A 512 5.97 0.57 14.30
C PRO A 512 6.03 0.64 15.83
N SER A 513 6.87 -0.18 16.46
CA SER A 513 7.12 -0.01 17.89
C SER A 513 7.54 1.44 18.14
N LEU A 514 7.04 2.07 19.22
CA LEU A 514 7.28 3.50 19.50
C LEU A 514 8.78 3.85 19.67
N LEU A 515 9.63 2.81 19.71
CA LEU A 515 11.00 2.81 19.23
C LEU A 515 11.13 1.63 18.28
N GLY A 516 11.58 1.83 17.04
CA GLY A 516 11.66 0.80 16.01
C GLY A 516 12.46 -0.45 16.45
N SER A 517 12.39 -1.52 15.67
CA SER A 517 13.24 -2.70 15.85
C SER A 517 14.72 -2.32 15.95
N ASP A 518 15.32 -2.53 17.14
CA ASP A 518 16.72 -2.69 17.58
C ASP A 518 17.91 -1.94 16.92
N ASP A 519 17.78 -1.21 15.82
CA ASP A 519 18.95 -0.76 15.03
C ASP A 519 19.17 0.77 14.97
N LEU A 520 18.23 1.62 15.44
CA LEU A 520 18.41 3.08 15.48
C LEU A 520 17.87 3.66 16.80
N VAL A 521 18.76 3.98 17.73
CA VAL A 521 18.43 4.68 18.99
C VAL A 521 19.24 5.96 19.07
N VAL A 522 18.56 7.11 18.98
CA VAL A 522 19.24 8.41 19.11
C VAL A 522 19.35 8.78 20.60
N GLU A 523 20.49 9.36 21.00
CA GLU A 523 20.71 9.80 22.37
C GLU A 523 19.58 10.77 22.82
N GLY A 524 18.88 10.41 23.89
CA GLY A 524 17.75 11.18 24.42
C GLY A 524 16.36 10.64 24.10
N GLU A 525 16.25 9.61 23.24
CA GLU A 525 15.02 8.85 23.08
C GLU A 525 14.67 8.05 24.35
N GLN A 526 13.39 7.98 24.67
CA GLN A 526 12.86 7.27 25.83
C GLN A 526 11.61 6.51 25.42
N PRO A 527 11.53 5.18 25.65
CA PRO A 527 10.35 4.41 25.32
C PRO A 527 9.13 4.95 26.06
N GLY A 528 7.95 4.76 25.46
CA GLY A 528 6.69 5.08 26.09
C GLY A 528 6.58 4.37 27.44
N THR A 529 6.41 5.15 28.51
CA THR A 529 6.17 4.63 29.87
C THR A 529 4.71 4.85 30.21
N ILE A 530 4.03 3.76 30.58
CA ILE A 530 2.63 3.80 31.02
C ILE A 530 2.57 4.33 32.45
N ILE A 531 1.72 5.34 32.66
CA ILE A 531 1.44 5.92 33.97
C ILE A 531 0.14 5.30 34.48
N GLU A 532 0.26 4.29 35.35
CA GLU A 532 -0.89 3.59 35.92
C GLU A 532 -1.81 4.53 36.71
N GLY A 533 -3.12 4.42 36.48
CA GLY A 533 -4.13 5.16 37.23
C GLY A 533 -4.39 6.58 36.72
N VAL A 534 -3.80 6.98 35.59
CA VAL A 534 -4.15 8.23 34.90
C VAL A 534 -4.90 7.90 33.63
N LEU A 535 -6.22 8.08 33.65
CA LEU A 535 -7.10 7.73 32.55
C LEU A 535 -7.33 8.92 31.61
N PHE A 536 -7.52 8.64 30.31
CA PHE A 536 -7.83 9.69 29.32
C PHE A 536 -9.14 10.43 29.60
N GLN A 537 -10.13 9.75 30.16
CA GLN A 537 -11.41 10.32 30.57
C GLN A 537 -11.21 11.32 31.71
N GLU A 538 -10.38 10.99 32.70
CA GLU A 538 -10.06 11.87 33.82
C GLU A 538 -9.27 13.10 33.35
N MET A 539 -8.27 12.91 32.48
CA MET A 539 -7.53 14.03 31.89
C MET A 539 -8.44 14.97 31.09
N ALA A 540 -9.38 14.43 30.30
CA ALA A 540 -10.34 15.23 29.56
C ALA A 540 -11.33 15.95 30.50
N ALA A 541 -11.73 15.33 31.61
CA ALA A 541 -12.55 15.99 32.61
C ALA A 541 -11.82 17.16 33.27
N ASP A 542 -10.57 16.97 33.69
CA ASP A 542 -9.74 18.03 34.27
C ASP A 542 -9.48 19.16 33.26
N PHE A 543 -9.21 18.80 32.00
CA PHE A 543 -9.02 19.76 30.93
C PHE A 543 -10.26 20.62 30.70
N LEU A 544 -11.43 20.01 30.54
CA LEU A 544 -12.69 20.73 30.35
C LEU A 544 -13.01 21.62 31.56
N ASN A 545 -12.85 21.09 32.78
CA ASN A 545 -13.11 21.83 34.01
C ASN A 545 -12.17 23.04 34.15
N ALA A 546 -10.91 22.90 33.74
CA ALA A 546 -9.91 23.96 33.83
C ALA A 546 -9.98 25.00 32.70
N THR A 547 -10.47 24.61 31.51
CA THR A 547 -10.37 25.44 30.30
C THR A 547 -11.69 25.98 29.78
N THR A 548 -12.83 25.44 30.23
CA THR A 548 -14.15 25.83 29.73
C THR A 548 -14.96 26.56 30.79
N SER A 549 -15.88 27.38 30.31
CA SER A 549 -16.92 28.01 31.14
C SER A 549 -18.17 28.21 30.29
N ILE A 550 -19.29 28.57 30.92
CA ILE A 550 -20.56 28.84 30.20
C ILE A 550 -20.36 29.87 29.07
N ASP A 551 -19.51 30.89 29.29
CA ASP A 551 -19.25 31.95 28.31
C ASP A 551 -18.14 31.61 27.30
N ALA A 552 -17.42 30.51 27.51
CA ALA A 552 -16.32 30.03 26.67
C ALA A 552 -16.32 28.50 26.63
N PRO A 553 -17.27 27.88 25.88
CA PRO A 553 -17.33 26.44 25.74
C PRO A 553 -16.15 25.91 24.89
N TYR A 554 -15.85 24.62 25.04
CA TYR A 554 -14.92 23.93 24.15
C TYR A 554 -15.46 23.93 22.72
N ILE A 555 -14.65 24.43 21.78
CA ILE A 555 -15.01 24.58 20.37
C ILE A 555 -14.82 23.24 19.65
N THR A 556 -15.91 22.70 19.10
CA THR A 556 -15.96 21.36 18.48
C THR A 556 -15.67 21.37 16.96
N ALA A 557 -15.06 22.43 16.44
CA ALA A 557 -14.65 22.50 15.04
C ALA A 557 -13.33 21.75 14.78
N THR A 558 -13.19 21.16 13.58
CA THR A 558 -11.90 20.63 13.12
C THR A 558 -10.91 21.79 12.91
N GLN A 559 -9.63 21.52 13.19
CA GLN A 559 -8.54 22.50 13.18
C GLN A 559 -7.61 22.31 11.97
N ASN A 560 -7.98 21.47 11.00
CA ASN A 560 -7.18 21.09 9.83
C ASN A 560 -5.81 20.52 10.24
N ARG A 561 -5.80 19.66 11.26
CA ARG A 561 -4.61 18.91 11.71
C ARG A 561 -4.28 17.80 10.74
N LEU A 562 -5.29 17.21 10.10
CA LEU A 562 -5.12 16.18 9.07
C LEU A 562 -5.77 16.66 7.78
N VAL A 563 -4.97 16.84 6.72
CA VAL A 563 -5.44 17.33 5.41
C VAL A 563 -5.05 16.35 4.32
N ASN A 564 -6.05 15.81 3.63
CA ASN A 564 -5.83 15.01 2.42
C ASN A 564 -5.75 15.94 1.20
N ASP A 565 -4.56 16.13 0.63
CA ASP A 565 -4.32 16.89 -0.59
C ASP A 565 -3.88 15.95 -1.73
N THR A 566 -4.85 15.58 -2.58
CA THR A 566 -4.59 14.71 -3.73
C THR A 566 -3.84 15.40 -4.87
N THR A 567 -3.60 16.71 -4.78
CA THR A 567 -2.89 17.48 -5.83
C THR A 567 -1.37 17.51 -5.64
N ALA A 568 -0.87 17.24 -4.42
CA ALA A 568 0.54 17.24 -4.10
C ALA A 568 1.21 15.89 -4.42
N THR A 569 2.34 15.91 -5.13
CA THR A 569 3.04 14.68 -5.58
C THR A 569 4.43 14.48 -4.96
N GLU A 570 4.97 15.49 -4.28
CA GLU A 570 6.28 15.42 -3.64
C GLU A 570 6.13 14.84 -2.23
N VAL A 571 6.78 13.71 -1.99
CA VAL A 571 6.65 12.96 -0.73
C VAL A 571 7.80 13.31 0.20
N LEU A 572 7.49 13.58 1.46
CA LEU A 572 8.48 13.75 2.52
C LEU A 572 9.12 12.39 2.84
N ASN A 573 10.46 12.30 2.81
CA ASN A 573 11.18 11.11 3.27
C ASN A 573 12.32 11.51 4.22
N LEU A 574 12.24 11.03 5.46
CA LEU A 574 13.22 11.32 6.52
C LEU A 574 14.20 10.16 6.79
N ILE A 575 14.16 9.07 6.02
CA ILE A 575 15.02 7.89 6.23
C ILE A 575 16.29 8.02 5.36
N GLN A 576 17.49 7.91 5.95
CA GLN A 576 18.81 7.97 5.28
C GLN A 576 19.61 6.66 5.43
N SER A 577 20.59 6.44 4.56
CA SER A 577 21.57 5.34 4.61
C SER A 577 23.01 5.83 4.41
N GLU A 578 24.03 4.99 4.64
CA GLU A 578 25.45 5.31 4.40
C GLU A 578 25.69 5.84 2.96
N ASP A 579 25.04 5.24 1.97
CA ASP A 579 25.09 5.67 0.56
C ASP A 579 24.41 7.03 0.30
N SER A 580 23.71 7.58 1.31
CA SER A 580 23.00 8.86 1.21
C SER A 580 23.87 10.05 1.61
N CYS A 581 25.10 9.85 2.14
CA CYS A 581 25.96 10.93 2.63
C CYS A 581 26.62 11.72 1.49
N ALA A 582 26.65 13.05 1.68
CA ALA A 582 27.26 13.94 0.71
C ALA A 582 28.79 14.01 0.87
N PRO A 583 29.54 14.38 -0.18
CA PRO A 583 30.99 14.60 -0.07
C PRO A 583 31.33 15.66 1.00
N GLY A 584 32.29 15.37 1.87
CA GLY A 584 32.64 16.22 3.03
C GLY A 584 31.95 15.82 4.34
N GLU A 585 31.15 14.76 4.29
CA GLU A 585 30.53 14.12 5.43
C GLU A 585 31.08 12.70 5.61
N TYR A 586 31.09 12.23 6.84
CA TYR A 586 31.33 10.84 7.19
C TYR A 586 30.06 10.25 7.80
N TRP A 587 29.86 8.95 7.60
CA TRP A 587 28.76 8.23 8.22
C TRP A 587 29.10 7.96 9.69
N GLU A 588 28.27 8.47 10.58
CA GLU A 588 28.35 8.14 12.00
C GLU A 588 27.45 6.94 12.27
N SER A 589 28.05 5.77 12.47
CA SER A 589 27.31 4.51 12.62
C SER A 589 26.41 4.49 13.85
N ASP A 590 26.81 5.21 14.90
CA ASP A 590 26.12 5.19 16.18
C ASP A 590 24.79 5.96 16.15
N VAL A 591 24.65 6.95 15.27
CA VAL A 591 23.42 7.77 15.11
C VAL A 591 22.77 7.61 13.73
N GLN A 592 23.32 6.75 12.87
CA GLN A 592 22.90 6.53 11.48
C GLN A 592 22.62 7.83 10.71
N THR A 593 23.53 8.78 10.83
CA THR A 593 23.44 10.09 10.16
C THR A 593 24.78 10.50 9.57
N CYS A 594 24.72 11.35 8.55
CA CYS A 594 25.91 11.95 7.96
C CYS A 594 26.36 13.16 8.80
N MET A 595 27.65 13.18 9.20
CA MET A 595 28.30 14.22 10.01
C MET A 595 29.48 14.86 9.27
N HIS A 596 29.86 16.10 9.58
CA HIS A 596 30.96 16.81 8.88
C HIS A 596 32.37 16.46 9.44
N CYS A 597 33.39 16.39 8.56
CA CYS A 597 34.77 16.03 8.94
C CYS A 597 35.57 17.15 9.67
N PRO A 598 36.52 16.82 10.58
CA PRO A 598 37.42 17.79 11.23
C PRO A 598 38.55 18.25 10.29
N VAL A 599 39.00 19.52 10.42
CA VAL A 599 39.64 20.25 9.30
C VAL A 599 41.18 20.39 9.37
N ASN A 600 41.88 20.04 10.46
CA ASN A 600 43.29 20.43 10.63
C ASN A 600 44.21 19.29 11.11
N PHE A 601 45.16 18.85 10.27
CA PHE A 601 46.29 17.98 10.61
C PHE A 601 47.60 18.71 10.21
N ASP A 602 48.46 19.13 11.17
CA ASP A 602 49.65 19.97 10.91
C ASP A 602 50.97 19.18 10.86
N VAL A 603 51.51 19.01 9.64
CA VAL A 603 52.81 18.36 9.37
C VAL A 603 53.68 19.32 8.54
N THR A 604 54.93 19.55 8.95
CA THR A 604 55.75 20.65 8.38
C THR A 604 57.12 20.24 7.81
N PHE A 605 57.50 20.86 6.69
CA PHE A 605 58.82 20.72 6.06
C PHE A 605 59.78 21.86 6.46
N SER A 606 61.06 21.51 6.60
CA SER A 606 62.18 22.43 6.88
C SER A 606 62.39 23.53 5.83
N LYS A 607 61.98 23.31 4.58
CA LYS A 607 61.96 24.29 3.48
C LYS A 607 60.63 24.17 2.73
N LYS A 608 60.07 25.30 2.31
CA LYS A 608 58.77 25.36 1.59
C LYS A 608 58.87 25.61 0.09
N LEU A 609 60.00 26.14 -0.40
CA LEU A 609 60.21 26.43 -1.82
C LEU A 609 61.67 26.19 -2.23
N ILE A 610 61.89 25.58 -3.40
CA ILE A 610 63.20 25.38 -4.03
C ILE A 610 63.12 25.79 -5.51
N GLU A 611 64.05 26.62 -5.99
CA GLU A 611 64.05 27.15 -7.37
C GLU A 611 65.21 26.59 -8.20
N PHE A 612 64.93 26.21 -9.45
CA PHE A 612 65.89 25.66 -10.42
C PHE A 612 65.70 26.29 -11.83
N GLU A 613 66.77 26.38 -12.63
CA GLU A 613 66.72 26.87 -14.01
C GLU A 613 67.39 25.86 -14.95
N ALA A 614 66.72 25.48 -16.04
CA ALA A 614 67.00 24.26 -16.81
C ALA A 614 68.26 24.30 -17.72
N THR A 615 69.15 25.27 -17.54
CA THR A 615 70.44 25.31 -18.25
C THR A 615 71.54 24.51 -17.56
N ASP A 616 71.36 24.16 -16.28
CA ASP A 616 72.39 23.50 -15.47
C ASP A 616 72.13 21.99 -15.34
N GLN A 617 73.09 21.16 -15.74
CA GLN A 617 73.05 19.71 -15.53
C GLN A 617 73.40 19.38 -14.07
N GLU A 618 72.45 18.74 -13.36
CA GLU A 618 72.52 18.03 -12.06
C GLU A 618 72.99 18.82 -10.81
N ARG A 619 72.06 19.13 -9.88
CA ARG A 619 72.34 19.63 -8.53
C ARG A 619 71.51 18.89 -7.47
N VAL A 620 72.11 18.59 -6.31
CA VAL A 620 71.51 17.82 -5.20
C VAL A 620 71.20 18.74 -3.99
N GLU A 621 69.98 18.67 -3.43
CA GLU A 621 69.57 19.36 -2.19
C GLU A 621 68.99 18.37 -1.14
N SER A 622 68.95 18.75 0.16
CA SER A 622 68.40 17.92 1.26
C SER A 622 67.29 18.63 2.05
N ILE A 623 66.27 17.88 2.48
CA ILE A 623 65.02 18.36 3.12
C ILE A 623 64.65 17.45 4.32
N THR A 624 64.11 18.04 5.39
CA THR A 624 63.58 17.36 6.59
C THR A 624 62.08 17.64 6.81
N LEU A 625 61.31 16.65 7.27
CA LEU A 625 59.86 16.66 7.57
C LEU A 625 59.62 16.35 9.05
N THR A 626 58.68 17.01 9.74
CA THR A 626 58.40 16.83 11.19
C THR A 626 56.90 16.79 11.48
N ASN A 627 56.45 15.86 12.34
CA ASN A 627 55.07 15.79 12.84
C ASN A 627 54.88 16.71 14.07
N ASN A 628 53.97 17.69 13.98
CA ASN A 628 53.70 18.64 15.07
C ASN A 628 52.45 18.30 15.90
N GLU A 629 51.71 17.26 15.55
CA GLU A 629 50.47 16.86 16.22
C GLU A 629 50.73 15.91 17.41
N ASP A 630 49.76 15.87 18.33
CA ASP A 630 49.83 15.05 19.56
C ASP A 630 49.43 13.57 19.33
N PHE A 631 49.05 13.19 18.10
CA PHE A 631 48.62 11.84 17.72
C PHE A 631 49.37 11.32 16.50
N TYR A 632 49.16 10.04 16.17
CA TYR A 632 49.89 9.36 15.10
C TYR A 632 49.42 9.78 13.72
N VAL A 633 50.37 10.02 12.84
CA VAL A 633 50.08 10.43 11.47
C VAL A 633 50.76 9.49 10.49
N ALA A 634 49.99 9.01 9.52
CA ALA A 634 50.47 8.17 8.44
C ALA A 634 50.88 9.04 7.25
N ILE A 635 52.17 9.03 6.92
CA ILE A 635 52.71 9.79 5.79
C ILE A 635 52.94 8.87 4.61
N ILE A 636 52.29 9.20 3.49
CA ILE A 636 52.42 8.46 2.24
C ILE A 636 52.94 9.41 1.16
N PRO A 637 54.07 9.10 0.49
CA PRO A 637 54.48 9.87 -0.67
C PRO A 637 53.40 9.74 -1.74
N LYS A 638 52.83 10.86 -2.18
CA LYS A 638 52.04 10.85 -3.41
C LYS A 638 52.99 10.65 -4.58
N LYS A 639 52.47 10.09 -5.68
CA LYS A 639 53.24 9.71 -6.87
C LYS A 639 54.25 10.79 -7.24
N LEU A 640 55.54 10.49 -7.08
CA LEU A 640 56.62 11.40 -7.46
C LEU A 640 56.75 11.43 -8.99
N PRO A 641 57.15 12.58 -9.56
CA PRO A 641 57.43 12.66 -11.00
C PRO A 641 58.66 11.82 -11.37
N ASP A 642 58.63 11.18 -12.54
CA ASP A 642 59.68 10.25 -12.97
C ASP A 642 61.06 10.93 -13.18
N TRP A 643 61.07 12.24 -13.45
CA TRP A 643 62.27 13.06 -13.60
C TRP A 643 62.92 13.48 -12.28
N LEU A 644 62.32 13.15 -11.12
CA LEU A 644 62.82 13.49 -9.80
C LEU A 644 63.17 12.24 -8.99
N VAL A 645 64.42 12.14 -8.55
CA VAL A 645 64.94 11.00 -7.79
C VAL A 645 65.27 11.43 -6.36
N LEU A 646 64.91 10.61 -5.36
CA LEU A 646 65.25 10.82 -3.94
C LEU A 646 66.37 9.85 -3.52
N ASP A 647 67.59 10.35 -3.30
CA ASP A 647 68.82 9.53 -3.19
C ASP A 647 69.16 9.01 -1.78
N SER A 648 68.31 9.22 -0.77
CA SER A 648 68.60 8.68 0.58
C SER A 648 67.35 8.36 1.41
N VAL A 649 66.58 7.33 1.04
CA VAL A 649 65.67 6.68 2.00
C VAL A 649 65.56 5.19 1.71
N GLU A 650 66.49 4.40 2.24
CA GLU A 650 66.44 2.91 2.19
C GLU A 650 65.19 2.31 2.86
N SER A 651 64.29 3.11 3.44
CA SER A 651 63.03 2.65 4.06
C SER A 651 61.72 3.15 3.43
N VAL A 652 61.74 4.01 2.39
CA VAL A 652 60.50 4.54 1.76
C VAL A 652 60.36 4.10 0.29
N TYR A 653 61.45 3.73 -0.38
CA TYR A 653 61.40 3.18 -1.74
C TYR A 653 61.78 1.70 -1.78
N ALA A 654 60.88 0.86 -1.28
CA ALA A 654 60.79 -0.54 -1.65
C ALA A 654 59.36 -0.88 -2.08
N GLY A 655 58.87 -0.25 -3.16
CA GLY A 655 57.76 -0.73 -3.98
C GLY A 655 56.42 -1.04 -3.28
N SER A 656 56.13 -0.47 -2.11
CA SER A 656 54.91 -0.73 -1.38
C SER A 656 54.29 0.57 -0.87
N ASN A 657 52.98 0.73 -1.04
CA ASN A 657 52.17 1.86 -0.55
C ASN A 657 52.06 1.88 1.00
N ILE A 658 53.10 1.44 1.72
CA ILE A 658 53.05 1.30 3.17
C ILE A 658 53.28 2.68 3.78
N PRO A 659 52.32 3.21 4.56
CA PRO A 659 52.47 4.48 5.23
C PRO A 659 53.63 4.44 6.22
N THR A 660 54.48 5.46 6.17
CA THR A 660 55.47 5.69 7.23
C THR A 660 54.76 6.38 8.37
N ILE A 661 54.67 5.71 9.52
CA ILE A 661 54.02 6.26 10.71
C ILE A 661 55.03 7.12 11.44
N LEU A 662 54.71 8.39 11.67
CA LEU A 662 55.49 9.28 12.52
C LEU A 662 54.77 9.50 13.85
N GLY A 663 55.48 9.28 14.96
CA GLY A 663 55.00 9.67 16.28
C GLY A 663 54.99 11.20 16.46
N ALA A 664 54.33 11.66 17.52
CA ALA A 664 54.31 13.08 17.90
C ALA A 664 55.75 13.61 18.09
N GLY A 665 56.12 14.65 17.32
CA GLY A 665 57.43 15.32 17.40
C GLY A 665 58.61 14.65 16.68
N GLU A 666 58.41 13.54 15.96
CA GLU A 666 59.47 12.86 15.20
C GLU A 666 59.72 13.51 13.82
N SER A 667 60.97 13.42 13.32
CA SER A 667 61.40 14.01 12.04
C SER A 667 62.08 13.01 11.10
N LEU A 668 61.88 13.18 9.78
CA LEU A 668 62.44 12.35 8.70
C LEU A 668 63.22 13.21 7.68
N GLN A 669 64.44 12.82 7.28
CA GLN A 669 65.31 13.57 6.36
C GLN A 669 65.62 12.81 5.05
N PHE A 670 65.63 13.50 3.90
CA PHE A 670 65.93 12.91 2.58
C PHE A 670 66.63 13.89 1.60
N SER A 671 67.41 13.38 0.64
CA SER A 671 68.08 14.13 -0.44
C SER A 671 67.47 13.90 -1.83
N MET A 672 67.55 14.87 -2.75
CA MET A 672 66.89 14.84 -4.08
C MET A 672 67.80 15.25 -5.27
N SER A 673 67.59 14.64 -6.45
CA SER A 673 68.26 14.91 -7.75
C SER A 673 67.26 14.99 -8.93
N ILE A 674 67.57 15.75 -9.99
CA ILE A 674 66.65 16.10 -11.12
C ILE A 674 67.24 15.67 -12.48
N ILE A 675 66.44 15.01 -13.32
CA ILE A 675 66.79 14.53 -14.67
C ILE A 675 66.20 15.47 -15.74
N SER A 676 67.03 16.31 -16.35
CA SER A 676 66.56 17.39 -17.24
C SER A 676 66.10 16.95 -18.64
N SER A 677 66.38 15.73 -19.08
CA SER A 677 66.08 15.23 -20.43
C SER A 677 64.64 14.77 -20.65
N GLU A 678 63.85 14.64 -19.59
CA GLU A 678 62.47 14.14 -19.62
C GLU A 678 61.43 15.25 -19.38
N LEU A 679 61.87 16.51 -19.30
CA LEU A 679 61.02 17.65 -19.03
C LEU A 679 60.54 18.31 -20.33
N GLU A 680 59.24 18.54 -20.42
CA GLU A 680 58.61 19.27 -21.53
C GLU A 680 58.73 20.80 -21.38
N GLU A 681 58.52 21.49 -22.49
CA GLU A 681 58.65 22.93 -22.64
C GLU A 681 57.59 23.73 -21.81
N GLY A 682 57.98 24.30 -20.65
CA GLY A 682 57.18 25.21 -19.81
C GLY A 682 57.85 25.54 -18.46
N THR A 683 57.35 26.53 -17.70
CA THR A 683 57.75 26.68 -16.28
C THR A 683 57.05 25.59 -15.47
N VAL A 684 57.79 24.54 -15.15
CA VAL A 684 57.34 23.40 -14.36
C VAL A 684 57.38 23.80 -12.87
N TYR A 685 56.21 24.13 -12.33
CA TYR A 685 55.99 24.26 -10.90
C TYR A 685 55.42 22.93 -10.38
N VAL A 686 56.14 22.26 -9.52
CA VAL A 686 55.71 20.98 -8.96
C VAL A 686 55.72 21.08 -7.45
N THR A 687 54.53 20.99 -6.88
CA THR A 687 54.35 20.76 -5.46
C THR A 687 54.51 19.27 -5.18
N ILE A 688 55.53 18.93 -4.40
CA ILE A 688 55.66 17.56 -3.89
C ILE A 688 54.82 17.50 -2.64
N ALA A 689 53.70 16.79 -2.75
CA ALA A 689 52.77 16.56 -1.68
C ALA A 689 52.92 15.15 -1.12
N PHE A 690 52.89 15.04 0.20
CA PHE A 690 52.74 13.80 0.92
C PHE A 690 51.32 13.77 1.47
N GLY A 691 50.62 12.67 1.23
CA GLY A 691 49.31 12.42 1.80
C GLY A 691 49.47 12.26 3.31
N VAL A 692 48.75 13.10 4.04
CA VAL A 692 48.66 13.04 5.49
C VAL A 692 47.34 12.35 5.78
N LEU A 693 47.42 11.09 6.14
CA LEU A 693 46.26 10.32 6.55
C LEU A 693 46.26 10.20 8.05
N ASP A 694 45.05 10.19 8.59
CA ASP A 694 44.86 9.83 9.97
C ASP A 694 45.32 8.39 10.22
N GLY A 695 45.98 8.18 11.35
CA GLY A 695 46.60 6.92 11.74
C GLY A 695 45.62 5.83 12.16
N GLY A 696 44.31 6.12 12.23
CA GLY A 696 43.25 5.12 12.48
C GLY A 696 42.01 5.58 13.24
N ASP A 697 41.83 6.87 13.56
CA ASP A 697 40.77 7.38 14.43
C ASP A 697 39.52 7.95 13.68
N TYR A 698 39.63 8.33 12.40
CA TYR A 698 38.58 8.98 11.58
C TYR A 698 38.55 8.41 10.15
N HIS A 699 37.81 7.32 9.94
CA HIS A 699 37.77 6.60 8.66
C HIS A 699 37.16 7.43 7.52
N GLY A 700 37.89 7.57 6.41
CA GLY A 700 37.45 8.34 5.24
C GLY A 700 37.77 9.85 5.31
N CYS A 701 38.29 10.33 6.45
CA CYS A 701 38.77 11.71 6.57
C CYS A 701 40.17 11.83 5.95
N VAL A 702 40.30 12.78 5.02
CA VAL A 702 41.58 13.07 4.35
C VAL A 702 42.13 14.37 4.93
N GLY A 703 43.28 14.30 5.58
CA GLY A 703 43.98 15.47 6.08
C GLY A 703 44.56 16.32 4.95
N SER A 704 44.88 17.58 5.25
CA SER A 704 45.53 18.46 4.28
C SER A 704 46.90 17.90 3.90
N ASP A 705 47.15 17.75 2.61
CA ASP A 705 48.44 17.30 2.11
C ASP A 705 49.56 18.21 2.59
N ALA A 706 50.59 17.62 3.20
CA ALA A 706 51.81 18.34 3.53
C ALA A 706 52.72 18.32 2.32
N GLY A 707 53.12 19.48 1.82
CA GLY A 707 54.00 19.56 0.67
C GLY A 707 55.02 20.68 0.72
N PHE A 708 55.98 20.60 -0.20
CA PHE A 708 56.92 21.68 -0.50
C PHE A 708 56.99 21.87 -2.01
N ASP A 709 57.29 23.09 -2.43
CA ASP A 709 57.23 23.47 -3.84
C ASP A 709 58.60 23.50 -4.50
N ILE A 710 58.65 23.02 -5.75
CA ILE A 710 59.80 23.12 -6.64
C ILE A 710 59.39 23.93 -7.87
N THR A 711 60.16 24.95 -8.22
CA THR A 711 59.91 25.77 -9.43
C THR A 711 61.06 25.62 -10.43
N MET A 712 60.75 25.28 -11.68
CA MET A 712 61.70 25.06 -12.78
C MET A 712 61.22 25.70 -14.11
N ARG A 713 62.09 26.18 -15.02
CA ARG A 713 61.70 26.97 -16.22
C ARG A 713 62.17 26.44 -17.60
N VAL A 714 61.22 26.16 -18.54
CA VAL A 714 61.33 25.68 -19.96
C VAL A 714 60.18 26.34 -20.85
N LEU A 715 60.02 26.29 -22.21
CA LEU A 715 59.04 27.14 -23.03
C LEU A 715 58.40 26.52 -24.36
N PRO A 716 57.03 26.52 -24.68
CA PRO A 716 56.31 25.73 -25.80
C PRO A 716 55.54 26.42 -27.02
N THR A 717 54.78 25.67 -27.93
CA THR A 717 54.03 26.06 -29.22
C THR A 717 52.44 25.88 -29.27
N GLU A 718 51.68 26.54 -30.21
CA GLU A 718 50.17 26.77 -30.25
C GLU A 718 49.25 25.74 -31.03
N GLN A 719 48.00 25.45 -30.58
CA GLN A 719 47.09 24.34 -31.01
C GLN A 719 45.69 24.76 -31.59
N LEU A 720 45.21 24.18 -32.71
CA LEU A 720 43.94 24.58 -33.41
C LEU A 720 42.86 23.47 -33.44
N ASN A 721 41.76 23.61 -32.68
CA ASN A 721 40.70 22.60 -32.44
C ASN A 721 39.67 22.46 -33.61
N GLN A 722 40.02 21.72 -34.67
CA GLN A 722 39.20 21.47 -35.88
C GLN A 722 38.43 20.13 -35.85
N LEU A 723 37.44 19.93 -36.76
CA LEU A 723 36.57 18.74 -36.75
C LEU A 723 37.27 17.44 -37.19
N GLY A 724 38.26 17.52 -38.08
CA GLY A 724 39.02 16.36 -38.54
C GLY A 724 38.15 15.23 -39.13
N SER A 725 38.30 14.00 -38.60
CA SER A 725 37.72 12.78 -39.18
C SER A 725 36.21 12.61 -38.96
N ILE A 726 35.60 13.29 -37.98
CA ILE A 726 34.16 13.13 -37.66
C ILE A 726 33.25 13.66 -38.78
N ARG A 727 33.78 14.54 -39.65
CA ARG A 727 33.09 15.12 -40.80
C ARG A 727 32.49 14.07 -41.73
N ALA A 728 33.20 12.95 -41.91
CA ALA A 728 32.75 11.87 -42.78
C ALA A 728 31.44 11.23 -42.30
N ALA A 729 31.23 11.16 -40.98
CA ALA A 729 30.01 10.62 -40.38
C ALA A 729 28.78 11.50 -40.66
N GLY A 730 28.95 12.82 -40.76
CA GLY A 730 27.83 13.71 -41.10
C GLY A 730 27.34 13.54 -42.54
N PHE A 731 28.26 13.47 -43.51
CA PHE A 731 27.88 13.30 -44.92
C PHE A 731 27.19 11.95 -45.20
N THR A 732 27.60 10.88 -44.51
CA THR A 732 26.94 9.57 -44.66
C THR A 732 25.51 9.60 -44.14
N LEU A 733 25.25 10.23 -42.99
CA LEU A 733 23.91 10.38 -42.43
C LEU A 733 23.00 11.22 -43.34
N PHE A 734 23.51 12.32 -43.92
CA PHE A 734 22.76 13.08 -44.92
C PHE A 734 22.39 12.24 -46.15
N GLY A 735 23.34 11.44 -46.66
CA GLY A 735 23.11 10.55 -47.80
C GLY A 735 21.93 9.59 -47.58
N ILE A 736 21.81 9.03 -46.38
CA ILE A 736 20.72 8.13 -46.00
C ILE A 736 19.36 8.85 -46.02
N ILE A 737 19.28 10.07 -45.46
CA ILE A 737 18.05 10.89 -45.47
C ILE A 737 17.63 11.18 -46.92
N ALA A 738 18.58 11.60 -47.75
CA ALA A 738 18.31 11.99 -49.12
C ALA A 738 17.77 10.84 -49.97
N ILE A 739 18.43 9.67 -49.91
CA ILE A 739 18.00 8.46 -50.62
C ILE A 739 16.61 8.02 -50.17
N THR A 740 16.36 8.01 -48.86
CA THR A 740 15.07 7.58 -48.29
C THR A 740 13.92 8.51 -48.72
N SER A 741 14.13 9.83 -48.63
CA SER A 741 13.12 10.83 -48.99
C SER A 741 12.76 10.78 -50.48
N ILE A 742 13.76 10.71 -51.36
CA ILE A 742 13.56 10.62 -52.81
C ILE A 742 12.84 9.32 -53.18
N SER A 743 13.21 8.20 -52.55
CA SER A 743 12.58 6.90 -52.80
C SER A 743 11.09 6.90 -52.47
N PHE A 744 10.69 7.48 -51.33
CA PHE A 744 9.28 7.60 -50.98
C PHE A 744 8.53 8.60 -51.88
N ALA A 745 9.17 9.69 -52.30
CA ALA A 745 8.57 10.63 -53.25
C ALA A 745 8.27 9.97 -54.61
N VAL A 746 9.23 9.22 -55.17
CA VAL A 746 9.03 8.44 -56.40
C VAL A 746 7.93 7.40 -56.23
N PHE A 747 7.91 6.69 -55.09
CA PHE A 747 6.87 5.70 -54.79
C PHE A 747 5.46 6.31 -54.81
N VAL A 748 5.27 7.49 -54.20
CA VAL A 748 3.99 8.22 -54.18
C VAL A 748 3.57 8.64 -55.59
N ILE A 749 4.51 9.13 -56.41
CA ILE A 749 4.22 9.55 -57.80
C ILE A 749 3.78 8.35 -58.64
N CYS A 750 4.48 7.22 -58.56
CA CYS A 750 4.17 6.00 -59.31
C CYS A 750 2.80 5.42 -58.93
N HIS A 751 2.43 5.46 -57.64
CA HIS A 751 1.19 4.84 -57.14
C HIS A 751 0.04 5.84 -56.94
N ARG A 752 0.18 7.09 -57.41
CA ARG A 752 -0.81 8.17 -57.23
C ARG A 752 -2.22 7.86 -57.75
N GLN A 753 -2.37 6.87 -58.62
CA GLN A 753 -3.67 6.49 -59.19
C GLN A 753 -4.46 5.49 -58.32
N GLN A 754 -3.80 4.82 -57.37
CA GLN A 754 -4.40 3.85 -56.46
C GLN A 754 -5.33 4.54 -55.46
N GLN A 755 -6.47 3.91 -55.13
CA GLN A 755 -7.49 4.52 -54.25
C GLN A 755 -6.93 4.86 -52.86
N VAL A 756 -6.08 3.98 -52.31
CA VAL A 756 -5.42 4.21 -51.01
C VAL A 756 -4.56 5.49 -51.04
N VAL A 757 -3.74 5.71 -52.07
CA VAL A 757 -2.89 6.91 -52.18
C VAL A 757 -3.70 8.16 -52.54
N LYS A 758 -4.74 8.04 -53.36
CA LYS A 758 -5.65 9.15 -53.68
C LYS A 758 -6.39 9.69 -52.46
N ALA A 759 -6.84 8.80 -51.57
CA ALA A 759 -7.54 9.18 -50.34
C ALA A 759 -6.64 10.05 -49.42
N LEU A 760 -5.34 9.71 -49.36
CA LEU A 760 -4.34 10.38 -48.54
C LEU A 760 -3.76 11.67 -49.16
N GLN A 761 -4.23 12.03 -50.37
CA GLN A 761 -3.88 13.26 -51.09
C GLN A 761 -2.38 13.41 -51.39
N PRO A 762 -1.90 12.94 -52.55
CA PRO A 762 -0.46 12.77 -52.83
C PRO A 762 0.35 14.07 -52.82
N ILE A 763 -0.27 15.23 -53.08
CA ILE A 763 0.43 16.51 -53.07
C ILE A 763 1.03 16.85 -51.70
N PHE A 764 0.32 16.57 -50.61
CA PHE A 764 0.81 16.84 -49.26
C PHE A 764 1.91 15.86 -48.82
N LEU A 765 1.82 14.61 -49.27
CA LEU A 765 2.88 13.61 -49.03
C LEU A 765 4.19 14.01 -49.73
N LEU A 766 4.12 14.55 -50.94
CA LEU A 766 5.30 15.06 -51.65
C LEU A 766 5.88 16.32 -50.99
N CYS A 767 5.04 17.22 -50.44
CA CYS A 767 5.52 18.35 -49.66
C CYS A 767 6.28 17.91 -48.41
N ILE A 768 5.86 16.83 -47.73
CA ILE A 768 6.57 16.29 -46.57
C ILE A 768 7.95 15.76 -46.98
N CYS A 769 8.04 14.94 -48.03
CA CYS A 769 9.35 14.45 -48.52
C CYS A 769 10.27 15.60 -48.92
N GLY A 770 9.74 16.60 -49.65
CA GLY A 770 10.50 17.79 -50.04
C GLY A 770 10.98 18.62 -48.85
N GLY A 771 10.10 18.87 -47.88
CA GLY A 771 10.44 19.62 -46.66
C GLY A 771 11.51 18.92 -45.82
N VAL A 772 11.40 17.61 -45.62
CA VAL A 772 12.40 16.81 -44.88
C VAL A 772 13.74 16.75 -45.63
N LEU A 773 13.74 16.68 -46.96
CA LEU A 773 14.98 16.69 -47.75
C LEU A 773 15.73 18.03 -47.61
N VAL A 774 15.00 19.15 -47.66
CA VAL A 774 15.57 20.50 -47.46
C VAL A 774 16.05 20.70 -46.02
N LEU A 775 15.33 20.14 -45.03
CA LEU A 775 15.77 20.18 -43.64
C LEU A 775 17.04 19.35 -43.44
N GLY A 776 17.11 18.14 -44.00
CA GLY A 776 18.27 17.25 -43.89
C GLY A 776 19.53 17.80 -44.58
N SER A 777 19.40 18.59 -45.66
CA SER A 777 20.56 19.19 -46.35
C SER A 777 21.30 20.24 -45.52
N SER A 778 20.76 20.69 -44.39
CA SER A 778 21.45 21.54 -43.42
C SER A 778 22.69 20.89 -42.80
N ILE A 779 22.82 19.55 -42.82
CA ILE A 779 24.02 18.84 -42.35
C ILE A 779 25.26 19.19 -43.20
N ILE A 780 25.08 19.52 -44.49
CA ILE A 780 26.20 19.86 -45.38
C ILE A 780 26.93 21.14 -44.92
N PRO A 781 26.27 22.31 -44.81
CA PRO A 781 26.94 23.51 -44.32
C PRO A 781 27.41 23.40 -42.87
N LEU A 782 26.78 22.55 -42.05
CA LEU A 782 27.27 22.28 -40.69
C LEU A 782 28.65 21.61 -40.66
N SER A 783 29.01 20.89 -41.72
CA SER A 783 30.22 20.06 -41.81
C SER A 783 31.43 20.80 -42.39
N ILE A 784 31.30 22.09 -42.68
CA ILE A 784 32.33 22.92 -43.30
C ILE A 784 32.99 23.81 -42.22
N ASP A 785 34.29 23.64 -42.03
CA ASP A 785 35.17 24.47 -41.20
C ASP A 785 36.37 24.97 -42.02
N ASP A 786 37.26 25.72 -41.37
CA ASP A 786 38.38 26.41 -42.01
C ASP A 786 39.55 25.50 -42.43
N GLU A 787 39.48 24.21 -42.10
CA GLU A 787 40.32 23.16 -42.69
C GLU A 787 39.93 22.91 -44.16
N LEU A 788 38.62 22.93 -44.45
CA LEU A 788 38.06 22.52 -45.74
C LEU A 788 37.77 23.70 -46.67
N ALA A 789 37.43 24.87 -46.12
CA ALA A 789 37.03 26.03 -46.90
C ALA A 789 37.70 27.32 -46.40
N SER A 790 37.95 28.25 -47.33
CA SER A 790 38.40 29.60 -46.94
C SER A 790 37.38 30.29 -46.02
N GLN A 791 37.81 31.31 -45.28
CA GLN A 791 36.98 32.10 -44.37
C GLN A 791 35.61 32.50 -44.97
N ARG A 792 35.61 33.01 -46.22
CA ARG A 792 34.38 33.38 -46.93
C ARG A 792 33.44 32.19 -47.17
N GLY A 793 33.99 31.00 -47.41
CA GLY A 793 33.21 29.76 -47.57
C GLY A 793 32.60 29.28 -46.25
N CYS A 794 33.32 29.48 -45.13
CA CYS A 794 32.80 29.20 -43.80
C CYS A 794 31.66 30.17 -43.42
N ASP A 795 31.79 31.47 -43.75
CA ASP A 795 30.76 32.48 -43.49
C ASP A 795 29.44 32.19 -44.22
N ILE A 796 29.52 31.79 -45.50
CA ILE A 796 28.34 31.40 -46.29
C ILE A 796 27.68 30.15 -45.68
N SER A 797 28.48 29.19 -45.23
CA SER A 797 27.99 27.97 -44.58
C SER A 797 27.27 28.27 -43.26
N CYS A 798 27.82 29.18 -42.44
CA CYS A 798 27.20 29.63 -41.20
C CYS A 798 25.78 30.20 -41.43
N MET A 799 25.58 31.01 -42.46
CA MET A 799 24.27 31.60 -42.73
C MET A 799 23.30 30.64 -43.44
N ALA A 800 23.79 29.65 -44.20
CA ALA A 800 22.94 28.68 -44.89
C ALA A 800 22.16 27.75 -43.93
N LEU A 801 22.69 27.50 -42.73
CA LEU A 801 22.11 26.63 -41.71
C LEU A 801 20.68 27.00 -41.28
N PRO A 802 20.42 28.20 -40.73
CA PRO A 802 19.08 28.58 -40.29
C PRO A 802 18.07 28.59 -41.44
N TRP A 803 18.50 28.93 -42.65
CA TRP A 803 17.64 28.92 -43.84
C TRP A 803 17.10 27.53 -44.19
N LEU A 804 17.99 26.54 -44.29
CA LEU A 804 17.61 25.19 -44.70
C LEU A 804 16.73 24.50 -43.64
N ILE A 805 17.07 24.66 -42.35
CA ILE A 805 16.28 24.09 -41.24
C ILE A 805 14.87 24.71 -41.22
N CYS A 806 14.76 26.04 -41.24
CA CYS A 806 13.47 26.71 -41.08
C CYS A 806 12.55 26.51 -42.30
N LEU A 807 13.09 26.57 -43.52
CA LEU A 807 12.28 26.36 -44.72
C LEU A 807 11.82 24.91 -44.84
N GLY A 808 12.71 23.94 -44.59
CA GLY A 808 12.37 22.52 -44.62
C GLY A 808 11.31 22.17 -43.58
N PHE A 809 11.48 22.66 -42.35
CA PHE A 809 10.52 22.48 -41.26
C PHE A 809 9.15 23.09 -41.62
N SER A 810 9.13 24.34 -42.08
CA SER A 810 7.90 25.08 -42.42
C SER A 810 7.06 24.35 -43.46
N VAL A 811 7.70 23.82 -44.51
CA VAL A 811 7.01 23.09 -45.58
C VAL A 811 6.42 21.78 -45.04
N ALA A 812 7.18 21.03 -44.23
CA ALA A 812 6.73 19.76 -43.68
C ALA A 812 5.59 19.95 -42.67
N ILE A 813 5.74 20.85 -41.69
CA ILE A 813 4.74 21.05 -40.63
C ILE A 813 3.43 21.63 -41.17
N SER A 814 3.52 22.55 -42.13
CA SER A 814 2.34 23.16 -42.73
C SER A 814 1.53 22.15 -43.54
N ALA A 815 2.17 21.19 -44.22
CA ALA A 815 1.49 20.12 -44.94
C ALA A 815 0.71 19.19 -43.98
N LEU A 816 1.26 18.89 -42.80
CA LEU A 816 0.58 18.10 -41.77
C LEU A 816 -0.56 18.87 -41.11
N PHE A 817 -0.32 20.12 -40.74
CA PHE A 817 -1.31 21.00 -40.14
C PHE A 817 -2.54 21.14 -41.05
N ALA A 818 -2.31 21.42 -42.34
CA ALA A 818 -3.32 21.46 -43.38
C ALA A 818 -4.18 20.19 -43.40
N LYS A 819 -3.54 19.02 -43.32
CA LYS A 819 -4.20 17.72 -43.35
C LYS A 819 -5.08 17.50 -42.13
N LEU A 820 -4.54 17.74 -40.93
CA LEU A 820 -5.24 17.57 -39.66
C LEU A 820 -6.40 18.57 -39.51
N TRP A 821 -6.19 19.83 -39.88
CA TRP A 821 -7.21 20.86 -39.80
C TRP A 821 -8.39 20.56 -40.73
N ARG A 822 -8.10 20.13 -41.96
CA ARG A 822 -9.15 19.73 -42.91
C ARG A 822 -9.99 18.57 -42.36
N ILE A 823 -9.36 17.55 -41.78
CA ILE A 823 -10.03 16.37 -41.22
C ILE A 823 -10.90 16.78 -40.02
N ASN A 824 -10.36 17.55 -39.06
CA ASN A 824 -11.12 18.02 -37.90
C ASN A 824 -12.32 18.89 -38.29
N LYS A 825 -12.14 19.77 -39.28
CA LYS A 825 -13.23 20.64 -39.76
C LYS A 825 -14.34 19.84 -40.43
N LEU A 826 -14.01 18.84 -41.23
CA LEU A 826 -14.99 17.95 -41.87
C LEU A 826 -15.73 17.10 -40.83
N PHE A 827 -15.02 16.56 -39.82
CA PHE A 827 -15.64 15.71 -38.80
C PHE A 827 -16.52 16.51 -37.82
N THR A 828 -16.10 17.71 -37.43
CA THR A 828 -16.93 18.61 -36.60
C THR A 828 -18.19 19.04 -37.37
N ALA A 829 -18.07 19.33 -38.66
CA ALA A 829 -19.22 19.66 -39.50
C ALA A 829 -20.16 18.44 -39.71
N SER A 830 -19.59 17.23 -39.79
CA SER A 830 -20.35 15.97 -39.86
C SER A 830 -21.16 15.70 -38.59
N ARG A 831 -20.59 15.92 -37.40
CA ARG A 831 -21.31 15.80 -36.10
C ARG A 831 -22.50 16.74 -35.98
N SER A 832 -22.44 17.90 -36.64
CA SER A 832 -23.54 18.87 -36.70
C SER A 832 -24.38 18.74 -37.98
N CYS A 833 -24.22 17.65 -38.75
CA CYS A 833 -24.91 17.36 -40.02
C CYS A 833 -24.87 18.53 -41.04
N ARG A 834 -23.82 19.36 -40.99
CA ARG A 834 -23.66 20.54 -41.85
C ARG A 834 -22.71 20.19 -43.00
N ARG A 835 -23.21 20.23 -44.24
CA ARG A 835 -22.38 19.96 -45.43
C ARG A 835 -21.43 21.14 -45.69
N VAL A 836 -20.13 20.92 -45.46
CA VAL A 836 -19.08 21.92 -45.67
C VAL A 836 -18.06 21.37 -46.67
N GLN A 837 -17.90 22.07 -47.80
CA GLN A 837 -16.91 21.72 -48.83
C GLN A 837 -15.65 22.57 -48.65
N VAL A 838 -14.51 21.92 -48.40
CA VAL A 838 -13.22 22.59 -48.18
C VAL A 838 -12.43 22.61 -49.49
N ARG A 839 -12.01 23.79 -49.96
CA ARG A 839 -11.22 23.96 -51.20
C ARG A 839 -9.72 23.87 -50.89
N VAL A 840 -8.92 23.51 -51.91
CA VAL A 840 -7.46 23.39 -51.79
C VAL A 840 -6.81 24.72 -51.37
N GLN A 841 -7.34 25.85 -51.84
CA GLN A 841 -6.85 27.19 -51.52
C GLN A 841 -6.98 27.52 -50.02
N ASP A 842 -8.09 27.11 -49.39
CA ASP A 842 -8.34 27.37 -47.96
C ASP A 842 -7.36 26.61 -47.05
N VAL A 843 -6.74 25.54 -47.57
CA VAL A 843 -5.81 24.66 -46.86
C VAL A 843 -4.34 25.01 -47.14
N ALA A 844 -4.05 25.60 -48.31
CA ALA A 844 -2.72 26.07 -48.68
C ALA A 844 -2.39 27.47 -48.10
N MET A 845 -3.39 28.26 -47.72
CA MET A 845 -3.19 29.62 -47.19
C MET A 845 -2.34 29.64 -45.89
N PRO A 846 -2.55 28.76 -44.89
CA PRO A 846 -1.68 28.71 -43.71
C PRO A 846 -0.20 28.38 -44.02
N LEU A 847 0.04 27.51 -45.02
CA LEU A 847 1.39 27.19 -45.51
C LEU A 847 2.10 28.42 -46.09
N VAL A 848 1.41 29.17 -46.96
CA VAL A 848 1.98 30.37 -47.58
C VAL A 848 2.25 31.46 -46.55
N VAL A 849 1.31 31.67 -45.62
CA VAL A 849 1.48 32.67 -44.53
C VAL A 849 2.69 32.34 -43.66
N LEU A 850 2.84 31.09 -43.26
CA LEU A 850 3.99 30.68 -42.43
C LEU A 850 5.31 30.79 -43.20
N LEU A 851 5.35 30.37 -44.46
CA LEU A 851 6.55 30.43 -45.27
C LEU A 851 6.98 31.89 -45.51
N VAL A 852 6.03 32.79 -45.81
CA VAL A 852 6.32 34.23 -45.98
C VAL A 852 6.81 34.85 -44.67
N ALA A 853 6.22 34.50 -43.52
CA ALA A 853 6.67 34.97 -42.22
C ALA A 853 8.12 34.52 -41.93
N ASN A 854 8.43 33.23 -42.09
CA ASN A 854 9.78 32.70 -41.89
C ASN A 854 10.80 33.30 -42.87
N ILE A 855 10.47 33.39 -44.17
CA ILE A 855 11.35 34.01 -45.17
C ILE A 855 11.64 35.47 -44.82
N THR A 856 10.61 36.25 -44.43
CA THR A 856 10.79 37.66 -44.07
C THR A 856 11.75 37.81 -42.91
N ILE A 857 11.58 37.01 -41.85
CA ILE A 857 12.45 37.08 -40.67
C ILE A 857 13.89 36.64 -41.02
N LEU A 858 14.05 35.60 -41.84
CA LEU A 858 15.37 35.14 -42.27
C LEU A 858 16.08 36.14 -43.19
N ILE A 859 15.36 36.85 -44.08
CA ILE A 859 15.94 37.96 -44.86
C ILE A 859 16.38 39.08 -43.91
N CYS A 860 15.54 39.48 -42.96
CA CYS A 860 15.91 40.47 -41.95
C CYS A 860 17.17 40.04 -41.17
N TRP A 861 17.28 38.76 -40.83
CA TRP A 861 18.47 38.23 -40.17
C TRP A 861 19.71 38.30 -41.06
N THR A 862 19.63 37.88 -42.32
CA THR A 862 20.78 37.99 -43.25
C THR A 862 21.25 39.42 -43.49
N LEU A 863 20.36 40.42 -43.44
CA LEU A 863 20.67 41.80 -43.76
C LEU A 863 21.12 42.63 -42.55
N ILE A 864 20.56 42.36 -41.36
CA ILE A 864 20.82 43.15 -40.15
C ILE A 864 22.07 42.65 -39.43
N ASP A 865 22.20 41.32 -39.25
CA ASP A 865 23.31 40.73 -38.50
C ASP A 865 23.63 39.31 -38.99
N PRO A 866 24.38 39.19 -40.10
CA PRO A 866 24.72 37.89 -40.69
C PRO A 866 25.64 37.08 -39.77
N LEU A 867 25.44 35.76 -39.76
CA LEU A 867 26.30 34.83 -39.02
C LEU A 867 27.62 34.64 -39.78
N VAL A 868 28.74 34.89 -39.10
CA VAL A 868 30.12 34.87 -39.64
C VAL A 868 30.96 33.87 -38.83
N TYR A 869 31.88 33.15 -39.48
CA TYR A 869 32.76 32.19 -38.80
C TYR A 869 33.90 32.93 -38.08
N LYS A 870 34.16 32.67 -36.80
CA LYS A 870 35.27 33.27 -36.06
C LYS A 870 35.94 32.27 -35.13
N ARG A 871 37.26 32.42 -34.95
CA ARG A 871 38.06 31.67 -33.97
C ARG A 871 38.14 32.42 -32.64
N PHE A 872 38.13 31.66 -31.55
CA PHE A 872 38.24 32.12 -30.18
C PHE A 872 39.40 31.39 -29.50
N GLU A 873 40.22 32.16 -28.78
CA GLU A 873 41.37 31.66 -28.03
C GLU A 873 40.93 31.06 -26.68
N MET A 874 41.60 29.98 -26.31
CA MET A 874 41.56 29.34 -25.00
C MET A 874 42.97 29.39 -24.40
N MET A 875 43.05 29.92 -23.19
CA MET A 875 44.25 29.81 -22.38
C MET A 875 44.53 28.31 -22.10
N PRO A 876 45.79 27.83 -22.19
CA PRO A 876 47.01 28.62 -22.34
C PRO A 876 47.49 28.81 -23.79
N TRP A 877 47.19 27.91 -24.75
CA TRP A 877 47.71 28.00 -26.13
C TRP A 877 46.83 27.31 -27.20
N SER A 878 45.49 27.33 -27.09
CA SER A 878 44.61 26.64 -28.07
C SER A 878 43.47 27.50 -28.62
N THR A 879 42.97 27.25 -29.83
CA THR A 879 41.85 28.02 -30.43
C THR A 879 40.79 27.16 -31.09
N TYR A 880 39.52 27.61 -31.06
CA TYR A 880 38.37 26.90 -31.66
C TYR A 880 37.48 27.83 -32.49
N GLY A 881 36.82 27.30 -33.53
CA GLY A 881 36.00 28.09 -34.45
C GLY A 881 34.49 27.87 -34.30
N ARG A 882 33.70 28.95 -34.34
CA ARG A 882 32.22 28.90 -34.32
C ARG A 882 31.58 30.03 -35.14
N CYS A 883 30.33 29.81 -35.55
CA CYS A 883 29.51 30.81 -36.23
C CYS A 883 28.89 31.78 -35.22
N VAL A 884 29.20 33.07 -35.35
CA VAL A 884 28.69 34.12 -34.45
C VAL A 884 28.18 35.32 -35.23
N GLY A 885 27.12 35.95 -34.72
CA GLY A 885 26.70 37.27 -35.18
C GLY A 885 27.66 38.34 -34.66
N SER A 886 27.63 39.51 -35.30
CA SER A 886 28.40 40.67 -34.84
C SER A 886 27.75 41.36 -33.65
N SER A 887 26.45 41.17 -33.44
CA SER A 887 25.67 41.80 -32.38
C SER A 887 24.73 40.81 -31.70
N ASN A 888 24.03 41.25 -30.64
CA ASN A 888 23.01 40.44 -29.99
C ASN A 888 21.74 40.26 -30.84
N ALA A 889 21.61 41.00 -31.96
CA ALA A 889 20.46 40.90 -32.85
C ALA A 889 20.32 39.50 -33.46
N SER A 890 21.42 38.80 -33.77
CA SER A 890 21.37 37.43 -34.30
C SER A 890 20.69 36.45 -33.33
N ASN A 891 20.97 36.57 -32.03
CA ASN A 891 20.40 35.69 -31.00
C ASN A 891 18.93 36.00 -30.79
N ILE A 892 18.54 37.27 -30.81
CA ILE A 892 17.14 37.69 -30.70
C ILE A 892 16.34 37.18 -31.91
N LEU A 893 16.87 37.30 -33.12
CA LEU A 893 16.21 36.80 -34.34
C LEU A 893 16.11 35.27 -34.36
N LEU A 894 17.13 34.54 -33.88
CA LEU A 894 17.06 33.09 -33.65
C LEU A 894 15.89 32.72 -32.73
N ILE A 895 15.75 33.41 -31.60
CA ILE A 895 14.65 33.17 -30.63
C ILE A 895 13.30 33.45 -31.28
N ILE A 896 13.15 34.56 -31.99
CA ILE A 896 11.89 34.91 -32.67
C ILE A 896 11.49 33.84 -33.69
N VAL A 897 12.42 33.37 -34.51
CA VAL A 897 12.17 32.29 -35.50
C VAL A 897 11.86 30.96 -34.79
N GLY A 898 12.58 30.65 -33.72
CA GLY A 898 12.35 29.45 -32.91
C GLY A 898 10.95 29.43 -32.29
N VAL A 899 10.54 30.53 -31.65
CA VAL A 899 9.21 30.69 -31.04
C VAL A 899 8.12 30.57 -32.10
N LEU A 900 8.26 31.23 -33.25
CA LEU A 900 7.30 31.14 -34.35
C LEU A 900 7.06 29.68 -34.79
N ASN A 901 8.14 28.93 -35.01
CA ASN A 901 8.05 27.54 -35.48
C ASN A 901 7.57 26.58 -34.37
N ALA A 902 7.93 26.83 -33.11
CA ALA A 902 7.43 26.07 -31.96
C ALA A 902 5.91 26.27 -31.76
N VAL A 903 5.41 27.51 -31.87
CA VAL A 903 3.98 27.80 -31.77
C VAL A 903 3.20 27.07 -32.87
N VAL A 904 3.70 27.04 -34.10
CA VAL A 904 3.02 26.30 -35.19
C VAL A 904 3.03 24.79 -34.94
N LEU A 905 4.13 24.25 -34.42
CA LEU A 905 4.18 22.83 -34.04
C LEU A 905 3.14 22.51 -32.97
N LEU A 906 3.02 23.35 -31.93
CA LEU A 906 2.00 23.21 -30.89
C LEU A 906 0.58 23.30 -31.46
N LEU A 907 0.33 24.23 -32.38
CA LEU A 907 -0.96 24.31 -33.07
C LEU A 907 -1.25 23.05 -33.87
N ALA A 908 -0.26 22.46 -34.55
CA ALA A 908 -0.42 21.19 -35.26
C ALA A 908 -0.71 20.02 -34.31
N LEU A 909 -0.06 19.99 -33.15
CA LEU A 909 -0.30 19.00 -32.10
C LEU A 909 -1.70 19.12 -31.50
N VAL A 910 -2.18 20.35 -31.25
CA VAL A 910 -3.56 20.58 -30.80
C VAL A 910 -4.55 20.07 -31.84
N GLN A 911 -4.29 20.28 -33.13
CA GLN A 911 -5.11 19.69 -34.19
C GLN A 911 -5.02 18.17 -34.19
N ALA A 912 -3.84 17.58 -34.02
CA ALA A 912 -3.68 16.13 -33.94
C ALA A 912 -4.44 15.53 -32.74
N TRP A 913 -4.38 16.19 -31.58
CA TRP A 913 -5.08 15.77 -30.37
C TRP A 913 -6.60 15.80 -30.54
N LYS A 914 -7.14 16.86 -31.14
CA LYS A 914 -8.58 16.93 -31.47
C LYS A 914 -9.01 15.81 -32.41
N ALA A 915 -8.11 15.34 -33.27
CA ALA A 915 -8.37 14.33 -34.27
C ALA A 915 -8.23 12.87 -33.77
N ARG A 916 -7.80 12.67 -32.51
CA ARG A 916 -7.44 11.33 -31.96
C ARG A 916 -8.60 10.34 -31.82
N ASN A 917 -9.80 10.86 -31.55
CA ASN A 917 -11.01 10.08 -31.29
C ASN A 917 -11.90 9.90 -32.54
N ILE A 918 -11.34 10.13 -33.73
CA ILE A 918 -12.01 9.85 -35.01
C ILE A 918 -11.88 8.35 -35.29
N SER A 919 -12.95 7.72 -35.79
CA SER A 919 -13.08 6.26 -35.95
C SER A 919 -11.92 5.63 -36.75
N ASP A 920 -11.61 4.37 -36.43
CA ASP A 920 -10.46 3.62 -36.97
C ASP A 920 -10.45 3.39 -38.49
N GLU A 921 -11.58 3.65 -39.17
CA GLU A 921 -11.64 3.73 -40.63
C GLU A 921 -10.69 4.80 -41.21
N PHE A 922 -10.29 5.80 -40.40
CA PHE A 922 -9.30 6.83 -40.73
C PHE A 922 -8.02 6.73 -39.87
N SER A 923 -7.50 5.50 -39.70
CA SER A 923 -6.24 5.19 -38.98
C SER A 923 -5.01 6.04 -39.35
N GLU A 924 -5.03 6.68 -40.53
CA GLU A 924 -4.07 7.69 -40.98
C GLU A 924 -3.85 8.82 -39.95
N THR A 925 -4.92 9.27 -39.30
CA THR A 925 -4.87 10.44 -38.41
C THR A 925 -4.05 10.16 -37.15
N LYS A 926 -4.11 8.92 -36.67
CA LYS A 926 -3.32 8.46 -35.52
C LYS A 926 -1.83 8.40 -35.88
N ILE A 927 -1.48 7.92 -37.07
CA ILE A 927 -0.10 7.85 -37.56
C ILE A 927 0.52 9.24 -37.72
N VAL A 928 -0.23 10.17 -38.32
CA VAL A 928 0.21 11.58 -38.46
C VAL A 928 0.38 12.25 -37.09
N GLY A 929 -0.51 11.97 -36.14
CA GLY A 929 -0.38 12.41 -34.76
C GLY A 929 0.89 11.85 -34.10
N SER A 930 1.15 10.56 -34.22
CA SER A 930 2.35 9.90 -33.67
C SER A 930 3.65 10.51 -34.23
N ALA A 931 3.70 10.85 -35.53
CA ALA A 931 4.86 11.51 -36.11
C ALA A 931 5.10 12.91 -35.51
N LEU A 932 4.04 13.70 -35.29
CA LEU A 932 4.13 15.02 -34.65
C LEU A 932 4.55 14.95 -33.19
N TYR A 933 4.03 13.98 -32.42
CA TYR A 933 4.45 13.77 -31.03
C TYR A 933 5.92 13.36 -30.95
N GLY A 934 6.39 12.49 -31.86
CA GLY A 934 7.80 12.13 -31.93
C GLY A 934 8.71 13.33 -32.21
N TRP A 935 8.31 14.24 -33.10
CA TRP A 935 9.03 15.49 -33.35
C TRP A 935 9.07 16.42 -32.15
N LEU A 936 7.96 16.56 -31.44
CA LEU A 936 7.92 17.34 -30.20
C LEU A 936 8.90 16.78 -29.17
N GLN A 937 8.88 15.46 -28.95
CA GLN A 937 9.77 14.80 -28.00
C GLN A 937 11.24 15.00 -28.39
N LEU A 938 11.58 14.81 -29.68
CA LEU A 938 12.95 15.02 -30.16
C LEU A 938 13.41 16.47 -30.03
N LEU A 939 12.53 17.46 -30.17
CA LEU A 939 12.89 18.87 -29.99
C LEU A 939 12.98 19.27 -28.51
N ILE A 940 12.08 18.76 -27.66
CA ILE A 940 12.13 18.97 -26.20
C ILE A 940 13.39 18.38 -25.60
N VAL A 941 13.84 17.22 -26.08
CA VAL A 941 15.09 16.61 -25.63
C VAL A 941 16.30 17.22 -26.33
N GLY A 942 16.22 17.43 -27.65
CA GLY A 942 17.36 17.83 -28.47
C GLY A 942 17.82 19.26 -28.26
N VAL A 943 16.91 20.22 -28.10
CA VAL A 943 17.28 21.64 -27.98
C VAL A 943 18.03 21.93 -26.67
N PRO A 944 17.59 21.44 -25.49
CA PRO A 944 18.36 21.62 -24.25
C PRO A 944 19.75 20.99 -24.30
N VAL A 945 19.91 19.82 -24.93
CA VAL A 945 21.21 19.16 -25.07
C VAL A 945 22.21 20.05 -25.83
N LEU A 946 21.76 20.87 -26.79
CA LEU A 946 22.62 21.83 -27.51
C LEU A 946 23.06 23.04 -26.69
N PHE A 947 22.34 23.37 -25.62
CA PHE A 947 22.74 24.41 -24.66
C PHE A 947 23.64 23.84 -23.55
N LEU A 948 23.52 22.55 -23.26
CA LEU A 948 24.37 21.86 -22.30
C LEU A 948 25.78 21.60 -22.83
N ILE A 949 25.95 21.46 -24.15
CA ILE A 949 27.26 21.27 -24.75
C ILE A 949 27.97 22.61 -24.84
N SER A 950 29.09 22.68 -24.13
CA SER A 950 29.97 23.85 -24.08
C SER A 950 30.53 24.18 -25.47
N ASP A 951 30.60 25.48 -25.76
CA ASP A 951 30.96 25.98 -27.10
C ASP A 951 32.43 25.70 -27.47
N ASP A 952 33.28 25.43 -26.49
CA ASP A 952 34.70 25.09 -26.61
C ASP A 952 34.93 23.72 -27.29
N ASN A 953 33.99 22.78 -27.13
CA ASN A 953 34.08 21.42 -27.64
C ASN A 953 33.38 21.28 -29.01
N THR A 954 34.05 21.76 -30.06
CA THR A 954 33.53 21.83 -31.44
C THR A 954 33.06 20.48 -31.98
N THR A 955 33.78 19.40 -31.69
CA THR A 955 33.48 18.03 -32.14
C THR A 955 32.18 17.50 -31.54
N ALA A 956 31.96 17.67 -30.23
CA ALA A 956 30.78 17.18 -29.54
C ALA A 956 29.52 17.92 -30.01
N ARG A 957 29.61 19.25 -30.14
CA ARG A 957 28.51 20.10 -30.60
C ARG A 957 28.06 19.75 -32.02
N TYR A 958 29.02 19.51 -32.93
CA TYR A 958 28.74 19.07 -34.28
C TYR A 958 28.02 17.72 -34.33
N PHE A 959 28.54 16.72 -33.60
CA PHE A 959 27.97 15.37 -33.59
C PHE A 959 26.51 15.36 -33.16
N VAL A 960 26.18 16.10 -32.09
CA VAL A 960 24.81 16.15 -31.56
C VAL A 960 23.86 16.86 -32.50
N LEU A 961 24.27 17.97 -33.12
CA LEU A 961 23.46 18.67 -34.12
C LEU A 961 23.12 17.77 -35.32
N VAL A 962 24.12 17.06 -35.86
CA VAL A 962 23.92 16.13 -36.98
C VAL A 962 22.99 14.98 -36.60
N ALA A 963 23.19 14.37 -35.42
CA ALA A 963 22.36 13.28 -34.93
C ALA A 963 20.91 13.72 -34.73
N LEU A 964 20.67 14.91 -34.17
CA LEU A 964 19.33 15.45 -33.97
C LEU A 964 18.60 15.68 -35.30
N ILE A 965 19.26 16.32 -36.27
CA ILE A 965 18.69 16.56 -37.60
C ILE A 965 18.35 15.24 -38.31
N PHE A 966 19.21 14.23 -38.17
CA PHE A 966 18.98 12.90 -38.73
C PHE A 966 17.77 12.20 -38.10
N LEU A 967 17.67 12.17 -36.77
CA LEU A 967 16.57 11.52 -36.04
C LEU A 967 15.24 12.19 -36.32
N VAL A 968 15.19 13.53 -36.36
CA VAL A 968 13.98 14.29 -36.72
C VAL A 968 13.57 13.96 -38.15
N SER A 969 14.50 13.94 -39.10
CA SER A 969 14.19 13.67 -40.51
C SER A 969 13.68 12.23 -40.74
N MET A 970 14.36 11.24 -40.18
CA MET A 970 14.03 9.82 -40.41
C MET A 970 12.76 9.38 -39.68
N SER A 971 12.55 9.84 -38.45
CA SER A 971 11.30 9.54 -37.71
C SER A 971 10.06 9.99 -38.47
N MET A 972 10.13 11.17 -39.10
CA MET A 972 9.04 11.71 -39.92
C MET A 972 8.69 10.85 -41.13
N LEU A 973 9.71 10.45 -41.88
CA LEU A 973 9.52 9.68 -43.11
C LEU A 973 9.04 8.27 -42.79
N LEU A 974 9.68 7.60 -41.84
CA LEU A 974 9.40 6.18 -41.58
C LEU A 974 8.01 5.99 -40.94
N ILE A 975 7.64 6.81 -39.95
CA ILE A 975 6.35 6.67 -39.26
C ILE A 975 5.19 6.87 -40.24
N ILE A 976 5.31 7.76 -41.23
CA ILE A 976 4.23 8.05 -42.17
C ILE A 976 4.23 7.09 -43.37
N PHE A 977 5.38 6.84 -44.00
CA PHE A 977 5.43 6.13 -45.28
C PHE A 977 5.50 4.60 -45.14
N VAL A 978 6.02 4.05 -44.04
CA VAL A 978 6.10 2.59 -43.85
C VAL A 978 4.71 1.95 -43.69
N PRO A 979 3.81 2.45 -42.82
CA PRO A 979 2.45 1.91 -42.73
C PRO A 979 1.68 2.07 -44.04
N LEU A 980 1.88 3.20 -44.74
CA LEU A 980 1.29 3.44 -46.06
C LEU A 980 1.71 2.38 -47.09
N PHE A 981 3.01 2.07 -47.14
CA PHE A 981 3.54 1.03 -48.02
C PHE A 981 2.93 -0.34 -47.73
N ILE A 982 2.82 -0.71 -46.45
CA ILE A 982 2.24 -1.98 -46.00
C ILE A 982 0.75 -2.06 -46.36
N GLN A 983 -0.02 -0.99 -46.14
CA GLN A 983 -1.44 -0.94 -46.45
C GLN A 983 -1.71 -1.10 -47.96
N ILE A 984 -0.89 -0.49 -48.83
CA ILE A 984 -1.01 -0.65 -50.29
C ILE A 984 -0.72 -2.10 -50.71
N ARG A 985 0.33 -2.73 -50.17
CA ARG A 985 0.63 -4.14 -50.46
C ARG A 985 -0.52 -5.06 -50.04
N ARG A 986 -1.09 -4.84 -48.85
CA ARG A 986 -2.26 -5.59 -48.36
C ARG A 986 -3.50 -5.35 -49.24
N ALA A 987 -3.73 -4.12 -49.70
CA ALA A 987 -4.83 -3.79 -50.60
C ALA A 987 -4.68 -4.45 -51.99
N GLN A 988 -3.47 -4.46 -52.56
CA GLN A 988 -3.18 -5.16 -53.83
C GLN A 988 -3.36 -6.69 -53.73
N VAL A 989 -3.00 -7.28 -52.59
CA VAL A 989 -3.25 -8.71 -52.30
C VAL A 989 -4.76 -8.98 -52.18
N LYS A 990 -5.52 -8.14 -51.46
CA LYS A 990 -6.99 -8.27 -51.37
C LYS A 990 -7.68 -8.10 -52.72
N GLN A 991 -7.25 -7.16 -53.57
CA GLN A 991 -7.81 -6.97 -54.91
C GLN A 991 -7.51 -8.14 -55.85
N LYS A 992 -6.30 -8.73 -55.79
CA LYS A 992 -5.97 -9.98 -56.51
C LYS A 992 -6.85 -11.15 -56.05
N VAL A 993 -7.13 -11.27 -54.75
CA VAL A 993 -7.99 -12.32 -54.19
C VAL A 993 -9.47 -12.10 -54.55
N GLN A 994 -9.97 -10.86 -54.53
CA GLN A 994 -11.37 -10.54 -54.92
C GLN A 994 -11.65 -10.69 -56.42
N VAL A 995 -10.68 -10.41 -57.30
CA VAL A 995 -10.83 -10.66 -58.75
C VAL A 995 -10.87 -12.18 -59.04
N VAL A 996 -10.06 -12.97 -58.32
CA VAL A 996 -10.10 -14.44 -58.40
C VAL A 996 -11.41 -15.00 -57.81
N SER A 997 -11.92 -14.43 -56.71
CA SER A 997 -13.19 -14.87 -56.11
C SER A 997 -14.42 -14.46 -56.93
N HIS A 998 -14.46 -13.26 -57.55
CA HIS A 998 -15.54 -12.89 -58.48
C HIS A 998 -15.47 -13.67 -59.81
N GLN A 999 -14.27 -14.06 -60.29
CA GLN A 999 -14.14 -15.04 -61.38
C GLN A 999 -14.70 -16.42 -60.99
N MET A 1000 -14.48 -16.85 -59.75
CA MET A 1000 -15.08 -18.09 -59.20
C MET A 1000 -16.61 -17.97 -58.98
N GLU A 1001 -17.12 -16.82 -58.54
CA GLU A 1001 -18.56 -16.61 -58.29
C GLU A 1001 -19.37 -16.45 -59.58
N SER A 1002 -18.80 -15.79 -60.60
CA SER A 1002 -19.39 -15.75 -61.95
C SER A 1002 -19.33 -17.12 -62.64
N GLN A 1003 -18.32 -17.95 -62.36
CA GLN A 1003 -18.34 -19.37 -62.72
C GLN A 1003 -19.39 -20.16 -61.94
N SER A 1004 -19.61 -19.91 -60.64
CA SER A 1004 -20.64 -20.63 -59.86
C SER A 1004 -22.07 -20.22 -60.21
N GLN A 1005 -22.32 -18.97 -60.63
CA GLN A 1005 -23.64 -18.55 -61.13
C GLN A 1005 -23.92 -19.02 -62.58
N GLN A 1006 -22.89 -19.33 -63.38
CA GLN A 1006 -23.05 -20.11 -64.62
C GLN A 1006 -23.27 -21.62 -64.39
N ILE A 1007 -22.92 -22.13 -63.20
CA ILE A 1007 -23.11 -23.55 -62.81
C ILE A 1007 -24.44 -23.77 -62.06
N GLY A 1008 -25.06 -22.71 -61.52
CA GLY A 1008 -26.35 -22.76 -60.82
C GLY A 1008 -27.61 -22.72 -61.70
N SER A 1009 -27.48 -22.47 -63.01
CA SER A 1009 -28.58 -22.68 -63.96
C SER A 1009 -28.68 -24.17 -64.36
N ARG A 1010 -28.96 -25.04 -63.40
CA ARG A 1010 -29.61 -26.33 -63.65
C ARG A 1010 -30.11 -26.96 -62.35
N SER A 1011 -31.44 -27.05 -62.28
CA SER A 1011 -32.20 -28.09 -61.60
C SER A 1011 -32.58 -27.89 -60.13
N SER A 1012 -33.66 -27.14 -59.92
CA SER A 1012 -34.92 -27.56 -59.25
C SER A 1012 -34.87 -28.58 -58.09
N ALA A 1013 -35.16 -28.08 -56.87
CA ALA A 1013 -36.30 -28.41 -55.98
C ALA A 1013 -36.74 -29.88 -55.74
N PRO A 1014 -37.51 -30.20 -54.67
CA PRO A 1014 -37.54 -29.67 -53.29
C PRO A 1014 -37.69 -30.81 -52.22
N THR A 1015 -38.04 -30.42 -50.97
CA THR A 1015 -38.78 -31.19 -49.92
C THR A 1015 -38.00 -32.24 -49.09
N ARG A 1016 -38.21 -32.50 -47.78
CA ARG A 1016 -39.16 -32.05 -46.72
C ARG A 1016 -38.92 -32.92 -45.45
N LYS A 1017 -39.02 -32.33 -44.24
CA LYS A 1017 -39.45 -32.94 -42.94
C LYS A 1017 -38.54 -34.06 -42.34
N VAL A 1018 -38.50 -34.47 -41.06
CA VAL A 1018 -39.15 -34.20 -39.74
C VAL A 1018 -38.55 -35.20 -38.71
N PHE A 1019 -38.50 -34.80 -37.43
CA PHE A 1019 -38.49 -35.58 -36.16
C PHE A 1019 -37.30 -36.52 -35.80
N GLN A 1020 -36.68 -36.43 -34.60
CA GLN A 1020 -37.14 -36.82 -33.23
C GLN A 1020 -37.34 -38.36 -33.15
N THR A 1021 -36.67 -39.16 -32.31
CA THR A 1021 -36.74 -39.24 -30.83
C THR A 1021 -35.78 -40.31 -30.24
N SER A 1022 -35.26 -40.06 -29.02
CA SER A 1022 -35.02 -40.94 -27.84
C SER A 1022 -34.68 -42.45 -27.93
N GLY A 1023 -33.76 -42.92 -27.06
CA GLY A 1023 -33.88 -44.25 -26.41
C GLY A 1023 -32.60 -45.01 -25.96
N ILE A 1024 -32.15 -44.76 -24.72
CA ILE A 1024 -31.74 -45.66 -23.60
C ILE A 1024 -31.08 -47.06 -23.85
N ASN A 1025 -29.89 -47.19 -23.23
CA ASN A 1025 -29.18 -48.30 -22.53
C ASN A 1025 -29.20 -49.77 -22.97
N GLY A 1026 -27.99 -50.32 -23.15
CA GLY A 1026 -27.66 -51.72 -22.85
C GLY A 1026 -26.45 -52.26 -23.60
N LYS A 1027 -25.33 -52.45 -22.88
CA LYS A 1027 -24.30 -53.51 -22.99
C LYS A 1027 -23.97 -54.15 -24.37
N LYS A 1028 -22.66 -54.37 -24.53
CA LYS A 1028 -21.96 -55.35 -25.39
C LYS A 1028 -21.50 -54.85 -26.76
N ASP A 1029 -20.21 -54.52 -26.73
CA ASP A 1029 -19.19 -54.70 -27.76
C ASP A 1029 -19.31 -56.06 -28.47
N PHE A 1030 -18.91 -56.26 -29.72
CA PHE A 1030 -17.67 -55.83 -30.37
C PHE A 1030 -17.89 -55.82 -31.88
N ASN A 1031 -17.41 -54.80 -32.59
CA ASN A 1031 -16.94 -54.95 -33.97
C ASN A 1031 -15.66 -54.11 -34.13
N SER A 1032 -14.55 -54.78 -33.80
CA SER A 1032 -13.40 -54.92 -34.69
C SER A 1032 -13.79 -54.78 -36.17
N ALA A 1033 -13.00 -54.16 -37.03
CA ALA A 1033 -11.58 -54.45 -37.23
C ALA A 1033 -10.93 -53.36 -38.11
N PRO A 1034 -9.61 -53.39 -38.35
CA PRO A 1034 -8.54 -54.17 -37.70
C PRO A 1034 -7.45 -53.25 -37.09
N GLU A 1035 -6.78 -53.61 -35.99
CA GLU A 1035 -5.52 -54.39 -36.00
C GLU A 1035 -4.50 -53.79 -36.99
N VAL A 1036 -3.38 -53.16 -36.56
CA VAL A 1036 -2.18 -53.79 -35.95
C VAL A 1036 -1.79 -55.03 -36.78
N PRO A 1037 -0.55 -55.14 -37.28
CA PRO A 1037 0.40 -55.87 -36.46
C PRO A 1037 1.84 -55.35 -36.52
N TYR A 1038 2.41 -55.18 -35.33
CA TYR A 1038 3.84 -55.44 -35.09
C TYR A 1038 4.20 -56.86 -35.62
N PRO A 1039 5.48 -57.11 -35.90
CA PRO A 1039 6.29 -57.74 -34.85
C PRO A 1039 7.58 -56.92 -34.61
N PHE A 1040 8.09 -56.84 -33.37
CA PHE A 1040 8.99 -57.86 -32.79
C PHE A 1040 10.17 -58.14 -33.73
N TRP A 1041 11.42 -57.93 -33.33
CA TRP A 1041 12.24 -58.78 -32.47
C TRP A 1041 13.57 -58.03 -32.26
N ASP A 1042 14.43 -58.26 -31.26
CA ASP A 1042 14.32 -58.78 -29.90
C ASP A 1042 15.68 -58.49 -29.27
N MET A 1043 15.66 -58.34 -27.95
CA MET A 1043 16.69 -58.74 -26.97
C MET A 1043 17.38 -60.11 -27.28
N PRO A 1044 18.34 -60.65 -26.48
CA PRO A 1044 19.09 -60.11 -25.32
C PRO A 1044 20.58 -60.58 -25.26
N GLN A 1045 21.22 -60.28 -24.12
CA GLN A 1045 22.30 -61.02 -23.42
C GLN A 1045 23.77 -60.72 -23.73
N GLY A 1046 24.46 -60.25 -22.68
CA GLY A 1046 25.42 -61.11 -22.00
C GLY A 1046 26.91 -60.91 -22.34
N SER A 1047 27.57 -60.18 -21.43
CA SER A 1047 28.98 -60.31 -21.02
C SER A 1047 30.11 -60.01 -22.01
N GLY A 1048 30.94 -59.01 -21.63
CA GLY A 1048 32.39 -59.10 -21.73
C GLY A 1048 33.10 -58.11 -22.68
N GLY A 1049 33.81 -57.14 -22.09
CA GLY A 1049 35.16 -56.76 -22.56
C GLY A 1049 35.34 -55.49 -23.40
N GLN A 1050 35.77 -54.43 -22.70
CA GLN A 1050 36.78 -53.40 -23.05
C GLN A 1050 36.62 -52.43 -24.24
N GLY A 1051 36.88 -51.14 -23.93
CA GLY A 1051 37.30 -50.07 -24.84
C GLY A 1051 36.37 -48.85 -24.79
N GLN A 1052 36.60 -47.85 -23.90
CA GLN A 1052 37.21 -46.54 -24.24
C GLN A 1052 36.46 -45.85 -25.41
N GLU A 1053 35.79 -44.70 -25.28
CA GLU A 1053 36.17 -43.45 -24.62
C GLU A 1053 34.93 -42.65 -24.14
N THR A 1054 35.14 -41.97 -23.02
CA THR A 1054 34.36 -40.93 -22.32
C THR A 1054 34.16 -39.65 -23.17
N GLN A 1055 33.23 -38.73 -22.92
CA GLN A 1055 32.57 -38.32 -21.68
C GLN A 1055 31.37 -37.41 -21.97
N GLU A 1056 30.39 -37.46 -21.08
CA GLU A 1056 29.19 -36.64 -21.01
C GLU A 1056 29.26 -35.76 -19.75
N SER A 1057 28.46 -34.69 -19.78
CA SER A 1057 27.75 -34.08 -18.64
C SER A 1057 28.35 -32.89 -17.88
N SER A 1058 27.37 -32.11 -17.42
CA SER A 1058 27.34 -30.81 -16.76
C SER A 1058 28.00 -30.72 -15.39
N ALA A 1059 28.56 -29.55 -15.06
CA ALA A 1059 28.10 -28.63 -13.99
C ALA A 1059 29.23 -27.69 -13.50
N ASN A 1060 28.84 -26.44 -13.21
CA ASN A 1060 29.40 -25.46 -12.26
C ASN A 1060 30.89 -25.03 -12.31
N GLY A 1061 31.09 -23.70 -12.38
CA GLY A 1061 31.95 -23.00 -11.42
C GLY A 1061 33.21 -22.29 -11.94
N ALA A 1062 33.17 -20.96 -11.87
CA ALA A 1062 34.24 -20.01 -11.52
C ALA A 1062 35.40 -19.66 -12.50
N ALA A 1063 35.51 -18.34 -12.68
CA ALA A 1063 36.72 -17.49 -12.65
C ALA A 1063 37.68 -17.43 -13.86
N ASP A 1064 37.67 -16.22 -14.44
CA ASP A 1064 38.83 -15.32 -14.60
C ASP A 1064 39.86 -15.46 -15.76
N VAL A 1065 40.01 -14.30 -16.42
CA VAL A 1065 41.25 -13.68 -16.94
C VAL A 1065 41.70 -13.98 -18.40
N ALA A 1066 41.41 -12.97 -19.24
CA ALA A 1066 42.30 -12.22 -20.16
C ALA A 1066 42.78 -12.76 -21.52
N ALA A 1067 42.67 -11.82 -22.49
CA ALA A 1067 43.53 -11.54 -23.65
C ALA A 1067 43.51 -12.54 -24.84
N ALA A 1068 43.50 -12.17 -26.13
CA ALA A 1068 43.49 -10.90 -26.86
C ALA A 1068 43.10 -11.17 -28.34
N LEU A 1069 42.46 -10.17 -28.98
CA LEU A 1069 42.49 -9.64 -30.37
C LEU A 1069 43.20 -10.41 -31.53
N PRO A 1070 42.97 -10.10 -32.85
CA PRO A 1070 42.26 -8.93 -33.43
C PRO A 1070 41.28 -9.25 -34.59
N VAL A 1071 40.38 -8.30 -34.91
CA VAL A 1071 40.09 -7.68 -36.24
C VAL A 1071 38.86 -6.79 -36.10
#